data_AF-A0A8H5GWG2-F1
#
_entry.id   AF-A0A8H5GWG2-F1
#
_cell.length_a   1.000
_cell.length_b   1.000
_cell.length_c   1.000
_cell.angle_alpha   90.00
_cell.angle_beta   90.00
_cell.angle_gamma   90.00
#
_symmetry.space_group_name_H-M   'P 1'
#
loop_
_entity.id
_entity.type
_entity.pdbx_description
1 polymer ?
#
loop_
_entity_poly.entity_id
_entity_poly.type
_entity_poly.pdbx_seq_one_letter_code
_entity_poly.pdbx_strand_id
1 'polypeptide(L)'
;MRPFTFIFVSLLEVAIIRFGAVNAAGSQSKGRSLSLLFENDGNFTNFANKPSALLFYDALTATDAQTACKAVNERLLPSQEFSAFSNQLSYLAYNGDLRRDAKFWVQGTSRNVVAVSPFTNTTITNTPQIAQFGYLCTNSAPHTSQVDTDFSSSPRTNVTSQGVVFVGTRDHLTFRFMGIPYAQPPIGKLRFQYTAKLSNTAKIVDGTRFKPACPQTGNFTTPVWNPQGFLFPSSLYLNIYTPFIPSNPSNTSVKPRPVIFWIHGGTNYRGTGSDRTFDGGSLVSRGDVVVVTINYRLGMLGFLALNDGVVKGNYALADKISALQWTKDNIAAFGGDPRNITIMGHSAGGWSIVDLLRSPKAAGLFQGALSQSGGASTFLTQKQAEAQFAPSISPFCSGTGKKRLQCLQSLSVQTIQNITDQLFWESVQDGVFIVNQTVPQVSQGPGAVNDVPFLTGFMPDEYQSLLGDAISPNATDFNASLTTAVGSDVAQAVLKSGLWVINDKFTVYNATINVHSDTTLTCPAVSMIHAAARSNAFPSLYVYVMQRAYGEFQFNPFNLCTFPVGQPQPYYRCHAGDLYEVFGTYYFFNQPPREDNDFYYTALVQDLWTSFARTHDPNPSLALLKARGPAYGSTLNLLQQTGWVWPKFENGNQVLASLEYPQLGIQQGLPDDENGSKLLR
;
A
#
# COMPACT_ATOMS: atom_id res chain seq x y z
N MET A 1 37.62 -36.79 35.83
CA MET A 1 36.79 -35.57 35.70
C MET A 1 35.85 -35.79 34.55
N ARG A 2 34.54 -35.87 34.83
CA ARG A 2 33.47 -36.23 33.89
C ARG A 2 32.96 -34.98 33.14
N PRO A 3 32.56 -35.08 31.87
CA PRO A 3 31.84 -34.01 31.19
C PRO A 3 30.37 -34.02 31.64
N PHE A 4 29.83 -32.83 31.91
CA PHE A 4 28.43 -32.62 32.28
C PHE A 4 27.55 -32.61 31.03
N THR A 5 26.65 -33.59 30.97
CA THR A 5 25.54 -33.68 30.02
C THR A 5 24.43 -32.73 30.46
N PHE A 6 24.11 -31.70 29.67
CA PHE A 6 22.86 -30.95 29.84
C PHE A 6 21.73 -31.70 29.14
N ILE A 7 20.87 -32.34 29.94
CA ILE A 7 19.62 -32.94 29.50
C ILE A 7 18.59 -31.82 29.41
N PHE A 8 18.19 -31.45 28.20
CA PHE A 8 16.96 -30.67 27.99
C PHE A 8 15.77 -31.62 28.17
N VAL A 9 15.11 -31.52 29.32
CA VAL A 9 13.81 -32.17 29.56
C VAL A 9 12.76 -31.40 28.77
N SER A 10 12.25 -32.04 27.73
CA SER A 10 11.06 -31.61 26.99
C SER A 10 9.82 -31.71 27.88
N LEU A 11 9.39 -30.59 28.46
CA LEU A 11 8.04 -30.45 29.01
C LEU A 11 7.08 -30.20 27.84
N LEU A 12 6.51 -31.29 27.35
CA LEU A 12 5.37 -31.28 26.45
C LEU A 12 4.12 -30.95 27.30
N GLU A 13 3.89 -29.68 27.60
CA GLU A 13 2.56 -29.26 28.04
C GLU A 13 1.62 -29.26 26.84
N VAL A 14 0.88 -30.36 26.71
CA VAL A 14 -0.32 -30.44 25.89
C VAL A 14 -1.34 -29.48 26.52
N ALA A 15 -1.31 -28.21 26.10
CA ALA A 15 -2.40 -27.30 26.35
C ALA A 15 -3.62 -27.79 25.57
N ILE A 16 -4.45 -28.59 26.24
CA ILE A 16 -5.83 -28.86 25.81
C ILE A 16 -6.52 -27.49 25.81
N ILE A 17 -6.59 -26.87 24.63
CA ILE A 17 -7.43 -25.71 24.38
C ILE A 17 -8.87 -26.19 24.59
N ARG A 18 -9.37 -26.03 25.81
CA ARG A 18 -10.81 -26.06 26.06
C ARG A 18 -11.38 -24.94 25.20
N PHE A 19 -12.19 -25.29 24.21
CA PHE A 19 -13.14 -24.37 23.59
C PHE A 19 -14.10 -23.90 24.68
N GLY A 20 -13.65 -22.93 25.49
CA GLY A 20 -14.54 -22.10 26.27
C GLY A 20 -15.44 -21.39 25.27
N ALA A 21 -16.75 -21.53 25.44
CA ALA A 21 -17.73 -20.76 24.72
C ALA A 21 -17.33 -19.28 24.85
N VAL A 22 -16.77 -18.72 23.78
CA VAL A 22 -16.58 -17.29 23.66
C VAL A 22 -17.98 -16.73 23.65
N ASN A 23 -18.39 -16.15 24.78
CA ASN A 23 -19.54 -15.27 24.81
C ASN A 23 -19.27 -14.20 23.75
N ALA A 24 -19.92 -14.35 22.60
CA ALA A 24 -20.00 -13.38 21.54
C ALA A 24 -20.85 -12.19 22.02
N ALA A 25 -20.38 -11.50 23.06
CA ALA A 25 -20.85 -10.17 23.44
C ALA A 25 -20.00 -9.12 22.72
N GLY A 26 -19.73 -9.34 21.43
CA GLY A 26 -19.38 -8.27 20.51
C GLY A 26 -20.70 -7.67 20.04
N SER A 27 -21.09 -6.57 20.67
CA SER A 27 -22.30 -5.83 20.34
C SER A 27 -22.41 -5.64 18.83
N GLN A 28 -23.52 -6.16 18.27
CA GLN A 28 -23.94 -5.83 16.92
C GLN A 28 -24.06 -4.30 16.82
N SER A 29 -23.27 -3.67 15.95
CA SER A 29 -23.88 -2.62 15.15
C SER A 29 -25.00 -3.32 14.38
N LYS A 30 -26.25 -3.18 14.83
CA LYS A 30 -27.42 -3.72 14.14
C LYS A 30 -27.46 -3.11 12.74
N GLY A 31 -26.77 -3.68 11.75
CA GLY A 31 -26.69 -3.20 10.36
C GLY A 31 -26.86 -1.69 10.23
N ARG A 32 -25.93 -0.90 10.80
CA ARG A 32 -25.98 0.57 10.80
C ARG A 32 -24.88 1.14 9.93
N SER A 33 -25.19 2.17 9.15
CA SER A 33 -24.20 2.90 8.38
C SER A 33 -23.45 3.84 9.33
N LEU A 34 -22.12 3.75 9.33
CA LEU A 34 -21.26 4.44 10.30
C LEU A 34 -20.00 4.98 9.62
N SER A 35 -19.72 6.27 9.83
CA SER A 35 -18.45 6.90 9.47
C SER A 35 -17.64 7.25 10.72
N LEU A 36 -16.32 7.16 10.61
CA LEU A 36 -15.40 7.72 11.59
C LEU A 36 -15.02 9.14 11.14
N LEU A 37 -15.22 10.12 12.03
CA LEU A 37 -14.90 11.52 11.78
C LEU A 37 -13.57 11.87 12.46
N PHE A 38 -12.54 12.10 11.66
CA PHE A 38 -11.21 12.56 12.11
C PHE A 38 -10.66 13.56 11.08
N GLU A 39 -10.16 14.71 11.55
CA GLU A 39 -9.58 15.73 10.66
C GLU A 39 -8.06 15.57 10.57
N ASN A 40 -7.60 14.84 9.55
CA ASN A 40 -6.19 14.67 9.26
C ASN A 40 -5.64 15.89 8.50
N ASP A 41 -4.76 16.67 9.13
CA ASP A 41 -4.08 17.85 8.57
C ASP A 41 -2.62 17.57 8.16
N GLY A 42 -2.20 16.30 8.13
CA GLY A 42 -0.82 15.90 7.85
C GLY A 42 0.13 16.01 9.05
N ASN A 43 -0.26 16.69 10.14
CA ASN A 43 0.58 16.78 11.34
C ASN A 43 0.42 15.55 12.24
N PHE A 44 1.15 14.50 11.89
CA PHE A 44 1.12 13.21 12.58
C PHE A 44 1.60 13.26 14.04
N THR A 45 2.35 14.30 14.43
CA THR A 45 2.82 14.44 15.83
C THR A 45 1.68 14.75 16.81
N ASN A 46 0.54 15.22 16.30
CA ASN A 46 -0.59 15.64 17.13
C ASN A 46 -1.84 14.77 16.94
N PHE A 47 -1.77 13.69 16.15
CA PHE A 47 -2.94 12.84 15.87
C PHE A 47 -3.61 12.31 17.15
N ALA A 48 -2.84 11.95 18.17
CA ALA A 48 -3.38 11.43 19.43
C ALA A 48 -4.25 12.44 20.20
N ASN A 49 -4.03 13.75 20.03
CA ASN A 49 -4.76 14.78 20.77
C ASN A 49 -5.94 15.37 19.96
N LYS A 50 -6.07 14.98 18.68
CA LYS A 50 -7.12 15.50 17.82
C LYS A 50 -8.48 14.86 18.15
N PRO A 51 -9.60 15.60 18.01
CA PRO A 51 -10.93 15.03 18.19
C PRO A 51 -11.24 13.90 17.20
N SER A 52 -11.91 12.86 17.68
CA SER A 52 -12.41 11.75 16.88
C SER A 52 -13.84 11.39 17.32
N ALA A 53 -14.72 11.10 16.38
CA ALA A 53 -16.12 10.77 16.66
C ALA A 53 -16.65 9.72 15.69
N LEU A 54 -17.75 9.07 16.09
CA LEU A 54 -18.49 8.13 15.26
C LEU A 54 -19.81 8.77 14.82
N LEU A 55 -20.02 8.88 13.51
CA LEU A 55 -21.26 9.36 12.92
C LEU A 55 -22.13 8.18 12.47
N PHE A 56 -23.30 8.04 13.08
CA PHE A 56 -24.32 7.08 12.65
C PHE A 56 -25.38 7.80 11.81
N TYR A 57 -25.62 7.30 10.59
CA TYR A 57 -26.57 7.88 9.65
C TYR A 57 -28.02 7.45 9.92
N ASP A 58 -28.22 6.29 10.54
CA ASP A 58 -29.54 5.75 10.81
C ASP A 58 -30.33 6.64 11.77
N ALA A 59 -31.53 7.02 11.37
CA ALA A 59 -32.40 7.88 12.15
C ALA A 59 -33.00 7.11 13.34
N LEU A 60 -32.68 7.52 14.56
CA LEU A 60 -33.15 6.91 15.80
C LEU A 60 -33.79 7.94 16.73
N THR A 61 -34.63 7.46 17.64
CA THR A 61 -35.08 8.28 18.78
C THR A 61 -33.90 8.64 19.68
N ALA A 62 -34.03 9.68 20.49
CA ALA A 62 -32.97 10.11 21.40
C ALA A 62 -32.50 8.99 22.36
N THR A 63 -33.44 8.22 22.92
CA THR A 63 -33.14 7.09 23.83
C THR A 63 -32.46 5.94 23.11
N ASP A 64 -32.89 5.63 21.88
CA ASP A 64 -32.28 4.58 21.08
C ASP A 64 -30.86 4.96 20.63
N ALA A 65 -30.63 6.24 20.29
CA ALA A 65 -29.30 6.76 19.95
C ALA A 65 -28.32 6.64 21.12
N GLN A 66 -28.74 6.99 22.35
CA GLN A 66 -27.92 6.77 23.55
C GLN A 66 -27.57 5.30 23.75
N THR A 67 -28.55 4.41 23.56
CA THR A 67 -28.37 2.97 23.69
C THR A 67 -27.41 2.44 22.62
N ALA A 68 -27.50 2.96 21.40
CA ALA A 68 -26.64 2.57 20.29
C ALA A 68 -25.18 3.01 20.50
N CYS A 69 -24.92 4.21 21.04
CA CYS A 69 -23.55 4.62 21.41
C CYS A 69 -22.96 3.69 22.48
N LYS A 70 -23.73 3.39 23.54
CA LYS A 70 -23.29 2.48 24.61
C LYS A 70 -22.94 1.10 24.06
N ALA A 71 -23.70 0.65 23.07
CA ALA A 71 -23.47 -0.63 22.42
C ALA A 71 -22.09 -0.70 21.73
N VAL A 72 -21.48 0.40 21.30
CA VAL A 72 -20.13 0.41 20.72
C VAL A 72 -19.04 0.85 21.71
N ASN A 73 -19.34 0.78 23.01
CA ASN A 73 -18.52 1.26 24.13
C ASN A 73 -18.27 2.78 24.08
N GLU A 74 -19.26 3.54 23.66
CA GLU A 74 -19.18 5.01 23.56
C GLU A 74 -20.39 5.68 24.20
N ARG A 75 -20.38 7.01 24.25
CA ARG A 75 -21.54 7.83 24.64
C ARG A 75 -21.87 8.81 23.54
N LEU A 76 -23.04 9.44 23.60
CA LEU A 76 -23.35 10.56 22.71
C LEU A 76 -22.28 11.64 22.84
N LEU A 77 -21.87 12.22 21.72
CA LEU A 77 -20.87 13.28 21.66
C LEU A 77 -21.36 14.49 22.48
N PRO A 78 -20.53 15.09 23.35
CA PRO A 78 -20.88 16.34 24.03
C PRO A 78 -21.15 17.49 23.05
N SER A 79 -22.19 18.26 23.30
CA SER A 79 -22.56 19.40 22.44
C SER A 79 -21.46 20.47 22.39
N GLN A 80 -20.61 20.58 23.42
CA GLN A 80 -19.47 21.49 23.42
C GLN A 80 -18.35 21.05 22.46
N GLU A 81 -18.25 19.76 22.15
CA GLU A 81 -17.23 19.20 21.25
C GLU A 81 -17.70 19.15 19.79
N PHE A 82 -18.99 19.36 19.55
CA PHE A 82 -19.61 19.20 18.22
C PHE A 82 -18.98 20.09 17.14
N SER A 83 -18.61 21.33 17.48
CA SER A 83 -18.02 22.27 16.51
C SER A 83 -16.72 21.79 15.90
N ALA A 84 -15.97 20.89 16.58
CA ALA A 84 -14.74 20.30 16.08
C ALA A 84 -14.94 19.39 14.85
N PHE A 85 -16.18 18.99 14.57
CA PHE A 85 -16.53 18.10 13.46
C PHE A 85 -17.22 18.83 12.29
N SER A 86 -17.32 20.17 12.34
CA SER A 86 -18.09 20.96 11.37
C SER A 86 -17.54 20.85 9.94
N ASN A 87 -16.21 20.76 9.79
CA ASN A 87 -15.57 20.64 8.47
C ASN A 87 -15.86 19.28 7.84
N GLN A 88 -15.75 18.19 8.62
CA GLN A 88 -16.04 16.83 8.16
C GLN A 88 -17.52 16.70 7.77
N LEU A 89 -18.44 17.25 8.57
CA LEU A 89 -19.87 17.25 8.23
C LEU A 89 -20.18 18.11 6.99
N SER A 90 -19.46 19.23 6.81
CA SER A 90 -19.56 20.06 5.61
C SER A 90 -19.05 19.35 4.36
N TYR A 91 -17.95 18.62 4.49
CA TYR A 91 -17.43 17.77 3.43
C TYR A 91 -18.42 16.64 3.07
N LEU A 92 -18.98 15.95 4.07
CA LEU A 92 -19.97 14.90 3.80
C LEU A 92 -21.21 15.45 3.08
N ALA A 93 -21.65 16.67 3.41
CA ALA A 93 -22.73 17.33 2.66
C ALA A 93 -22.31 17.76 1.25
N TYR A 94 -21.08 18.23 1.06
CA TYR A 94 -20.53 18.50 -0.27
C TYR A 94 -20.47 17.22 -1.13
N ASN A 95 -20.10 16.08 -0.53
CA ASN A 95 -20.06 14.80 -1.22
C ASN A 95 -21.45 14.22 -1.52
N GLY A 96 -22.50 14.77 -0.90
CA GLY A 96 -23.88 14.29 -1.00
C GLY A 96 -24.21 13.12 -0.06
N ASP A 97 -23.30 12.78 0.86
CA ASP A 97 -23.50 11.75 1.89
C ASP A 97 -24.43 12.24 3.01
N LEU A 98 -24.55 13.56 3.16
CA LEU A 98 -25.35 14.21 4.19
C LEU A 98 -26.25 15.31 3.62
N ARG A 99 -27.50 15.36 4.05
CA ARG A 99 -28.42 16.45 3.68
C ARG A 99 -28.11 17.73 4.45
N ARG A 100 -28.29 18.90 3.83
CA ARG A 100 -28.08 20.22 4.48
C ARG A 100 -29.09 20.57 5.57
N ASP A 101 -30.20 19.86 5.66
CA ASP A 101 -31.20 19.99 6.72
C ASP A 101 -31.08 18.88 7.78
N ALA A 102 -30.03 18.05 7.70
CA ALA A 102 -29.81 16.98 8.66
C ALA A 102 -29.64 17.54 10.08
N LYS A 103 -30.19 16.79 11.04
CA LYS A 103 -30.05 17.05 12.47
C LYS A 103 -29.42 15.82 13.11
N PHE A 104 -28.73 16.04 14.22
CA PHE A 104 -28.06 14.98 14.94
C PHE A 104 -28.37 15.01 16.43
N TRP A 105 -28.56 13.85 17.03
CA TRP A 105 -28.57 13.72 18.48
C TRP A 105 -27.14 13.79 19.04
N VAL A 106 -26.98 14.62 20.07
CA VAL A 106 -25.75 14.79 20.87
C VAL A 106 -26.13 14.90 22.35
N GLN A 107 -25.14 14.81 23.24
CA GLN A 107 -25.29 15.01 24.67
C GLN A 107 -25.25 16.50 25.01
N GLY A 108 -26.34 17.05 25.53
CA GLY A 108 -26.44 18.42 26.02
C GLY A 108 -25.68 18.66 27.32
N THR A 109 -25.51 19.93 27.68
CA THR A 109 -24.74 20.40 28.85
C THR A 109 -25.26 19.85 30.19
N SER A 110 -26.58 19.68 30.32
CA SER A 110 -27.23 19.09 31.50
C SER A 110 -27.34 17.56 31.45
N ARG A 111 -26.53 16.90 30.60
CA ARG A 111 -26.59 15.46 30.28
C ARG A 111 -27.91 14.97 29.66
N ASN A 112 -28.80 15.88 29.27
CA ASN A 112 -29.96 15.60 28.45
C ASN A 112 -29.55 15.31 26.98
N VAL A 113 -30.43 14.71 26.18
CA VAL A 113 -30.21 14.56 24.74
C VAL A 113 -30.81 15.76 24.01
N VAL A 114 -30.01 16.38 23.14
CA VAL A 114 -30.43 17.54 22.34
C VAL A 114 -30.14 17.29 20.86
N ALA A 115 -30.94 17.89 19.99
CA ALA A 115 -30.66 17.87 18.56
C ALA A 115 -29.83 19.09 18.17
N VAL A 116 -28.84 18.89 17.31
CA VAL A 116 -28.01 19.96 16.73
C VAL A 116 -28.10 19.93 15.22
N SER A 117 -28.03 21.12 14.62
CA SER A 117 -27.90 21.29 13.17
C SER A 117 -26.46 21.71 12.84
N PRO A 118 -25.71 20.93 12.06
CA PRO A 118 -24.30 21.20 11.75
C PRO A 118 -24.07 22.48 10.97
N PHE A 119 -25.05 22.91 10.17
CA PHE A 119 -24.88 24.06 9.24
C PHE A 119 -25.35 25.39 9.81
N THR A 120 -26.21 25.35 10.84
CA THR A 120 -26.66 26.55 11.56
C THR A 120 -25.99 26.67 12.93
N ASN A 121 -25.26 25.64 13.34
CA ASN A 121 -24.66 25.48 14.67
C ASN A 121 -25.65 25.79 15.81
N THR A 122 -26.93 25.50 15.59
CA THR A 122 -28.00 25.79 16.54
C THR A 122 -28.39 24.53 17.29
N THR A 123 -28.36 24.61 18.62
CA THR A 123 -28.94 23.60 19.50
C THR A 123 -30.45 23.79 19.57
N ILE A 124 -31.20 22.73 19.28
CA ILE A 124 -32.66 22.74 19.26
C ILE A 124 -33.15 22.19 20.60
N THR A 125 -33.44 23.09 21.53
CA THR A 125 -33.77 22.79 22.94
C THR A 125 -35.14 22.14 23.14
N ASN A 126 -36.09 22.34 22.20
CA ASN A 126 -37.46 21.82 22.28
C ASN A 126 -37.75 20.72 21.24
N THR A 127 -36.79 19.83 21.01
CA THR A 127 -36.99 18.73 20.07
C THR A 127 -37.80 17.60 20.72
N PRO A 128 -38.93 17.15 20.11
CA PRO A 128 -39.65 15.98 20.60
C PRO A 128 -38.74 14.76 20.66
N GLN A 129 -38.71 14.06 21.80
CA GLN A 129 -37.84 12.87 21.98
C GLN A 129 -38.21 11.71 21.02
N ILE A 130 -39.43 11.73 20.49
CA ILE A 130 -39.92 10.80 19.46
C ILE A 130 -39.38 11.09 18.05
N ALA A 131 -38.75 12.25 17.83
CA ALA A 131 -38.14 12.57 16.55
C ALA A 131 -36.98 11.59 16.27
N GLN A 132 -36.75 11.30 14.99
CA GLN A 132 -35.71 10.37 14.58
C GLN A 132 -34.65 11.10 13.78
N PHE A 133 -33.41 11.07 14.27
CA PHE A 133 -32.26 11.74 13.67
C PHE A 133 -31.05 10.82 13.69
N GLY A 134 -30.09 11.08 12.80
CA GLY A 134 -28.74 10.52 12.95
C GLY A 134 -28.14 10.98 14.27
N TYR A 135 -26.98 10.45 14.65
CA TYR A 135 -26.38 10.77 15.94
C TYR A 135 -24.87 10.63 15.92
N LEU A 136 -24.21 11.43 16.77
CA LEU A 136 -22.77 11.34 16.95
C LEU A 136 -22.47 10.70 18.31
N CYS A 137 -21.56 9.73 18.29
CA CYS A 137 -20.96 9.18 19.50
C CYS A 137 -19.52 9.67 19.62
N THR A 138 -18.99 9.69 20.84
CA THR A 138 -17.55 9.81 21.09
C THR A 138 -16.79 8.69 20.38
N ASN A 139 -15.49 8.88 20.15
CA ASN A 139 -14.56 7.80 19.84
C ASN A 139 -13.42 7.82 20.86
N SER A 140 -13.46 6.89 21.80
CA SER A 140 -12.45 6.71 22.84
C SER A 140 -11.37 5.69 22.47
N ALA A 141 -11.41 5.17 21.24
CA ALA A 141 -10.44 4.18 20.77
C ALA A 141 -9.02 4.77 20.74
N PRO A 142 -7.99 3.99 21.11
CA PRO A 142 -6.63 4.49 21.18
C PRO A 142 -6.07 4.86 19.80
N HIS A 143 -5.11 5.79 19.77
CA HIS A 143 -4.32 6.05 18.58
C HIS A 143 -3.29 4.93 18.38
N THR A 144 -3.39 4.23 17.24
CA THR A 144 -2.40 3.22 16.85
C THR A 144 -1.11 3.91 16.43
N SER A 145 -0.09 3.92 17.31
CA SER A 145 1.18 4.64 17.06
C SER A 145 2.43 3.77 17.06
N GLN A 146 2.31 2.49 17.43
CA GLN A 146 3.46 1.58 17.54
C GLN A 146 3.38 0.46 16.50
N VAL A 147 4.55 0.02 16.02
CA VAL A 147 4.64 -1.02 14.98
C VAL A 147 3.97 -2.33 15.45
N ASP A 148 4.23 -2.70 16.69
CA ASP A 148 3.79 -3.92 17.37
C ASP A 148 2.51 -3.72 18.21
N THR A 149 1.71 -2.68 17.92
CA THR A 149 0.48 -2.38 18.68
C THR A 149 -0.40 -3.62 18.86
N ASP A 150 -0.70 -3.95 20.13
CA ASP A 150 -1.71 -4.93 20.48
C ASP A 150 -3.11 -4.32 20.38
N PHE A 151 -3.91 -4.83 19.45
CA PHE A 151 -5.28 -4.40 19.23
C PHE A 151 -6.29 -5.02 20.22
N SER A 152 -5.85 -5.79 21.22
CA SER A 152 -6.74 -6.44 22.21
C SER A 152 -7.62 -5.44 22.97
N SER A 153 -7.12 -4.23 23.23
CA SER A 153 -7.83 -3.12 23.87
C SER A 153 -8.66 -2.29 22.89
N SER A 154 -8.43 -2.45 21.58
CA SER A 154 -9.16 -1.71 20.55
C SER A 154 -10.60 -2.22 20.46
N PRO A 155 -11.60 -1.34 20.45
CA PRO A 155 -12.96 -1.82 20.46
C PRO A 155 -13.35 -2.41 19.10
N ARG A 156 -14.13 -3.50 19.15
CA ARG A 156 -14.41 -4.34 17.98
C ARG A 156 -15.49 -3.76 17.08
N THR A 157 -15.41 -4.10 15.81
CA THR A 157 -16.45 -3.81 14.80
C THR A 157 -16.66 -5.05 13.93
N ASN A 158 -17.86 -5.21 13.37
CA ASN A 158 -18.18 -6.36 12.54
C ASN A 158 -18.69 -5.90 11.17
N VAL A 159 -18.26 -6.59 10.12
CA VAL A 159 -18.78 -6.45 8.75
C VAL A 159 -19.28 -7.81 8.28
N THR A 160 -20.41 -7.86 7.58
CA THR A 160 -20.91 -9.10 6.99
C THR A 160 -20.88 -9.00 5.48
N SER A 161 -20.21 -9.95 4.81
CA SER A 161 -20.21 -10.09 3.36
C SER A 161 -20.50 -11.54 3.00
N GLN A 162 -21.43 -11.75 2.06
CA GLN A 162 -21.78 -13.08 1.53
C GLN A 162 -22.05 -14.16 2.61
N GLY A 163 -22.65 -13.76 3.75
CA GLY A 163 -22.96 -14.65 4.86
C GLY A 163 -21.76 -15.05 5.74
N VAL A 164 -20.63 -14.35 5.61
CA VAL A 164 -19.45 -14.44 6.48
C VAL A 164 -19.32 -13.15 7.28
N VAL A 165 -19.13 -13.27 8.60
CA VAL A 165 -18.88 -12.15 9.50
C VAL A 165 -17.37 -11.95 9.67
N PHE A 166 -16.88 -10.78 9.31
CA PHE A 166 -15.51 -10.33 9.52
C PHE A 166 -15.46 -9.45 10.78
N VAL A 167 -14.72 -9.90 11.78
CA VAL A 167 -14.52 -9.17 13.04
C VAL A 167 -13.25 -8.34 12.90
N GLY A 168 -13.38 -7.02 12.99
CA GLY A 168 -12.26 -6.07 12.99
C GLY A 168 -12.21 -5.26 14.28
N THR A 169 -11.39 -4.21 14.26
CA THR A 169 -11.27 -3.22 15.31
C THR A 169 -11.49 -1.81 14.76
N ARG A 170 -11.62 -0.82 15.64
CA ARG A 170 -11.43 0.58 15.27
C ARG A 170 -10.33 1.18 16.13
N ASP A 171 -9.67 2.18 15.60
CA ASP A 171 -8.75 3.03 16.35
C ASP A 171 -9.21 4.50 16.26
N HIS A 172 -8.31 5.42 16.63
CA HIS A 172 -8.58 6.85 16.58
C HIS A 172 -8.82 7.41 15.17
N LEU A 173 -8.31 6.76 14.12
CA LEU A 173 -8.31 7.25 12.72
C LEU A 173 -9.24 6.47 11.80
N THR A 174 -9.40 5.15 12.00
CA THR A 174 -10.00 4.24 11.01
C THR A 174 -10.64 2.99 11.63
N PHE A 175 -11.46 2.29 10.83
CA PHE A 175 -11.79 0.88 11.06
C PHE A 175 -10.74 -0.01 10.39
N ARG A 176 -10.40 -1.13 11.04
CA ARG A 176 -9.29 -2.02 10.69
C ARG A 176 -9.74 -3.49 10.66
N PHE A 177 -9.48 -4.19 9.56
CA PHE A 177 -9.70 -5.63 9.40
C PHE A 177 -8.43 -6.29 8.91
N MET A 178 -7.62 -6.79 9.84
CA MET A 178 -6.26 -7.26 9.62
C MET A 178 -6.25 -8.79 9.52
N GLY A 179 -5.59 -9.34 8.50
CA GLY A 179 -5.39 -10.79 8.42
C GLY A 179 -6.57 -11.59 7.85
N ILE A 180 -7.31 -11.01 6.92
CA ILE A 180 -8.44 -11.66 6.25
C ILE A 180 -7.91 -12.63 5.18
N PRO A 181 -8.19 -13.94 5.26
CA PRO A 181 -7.76 -14.86 4.21
C PRO A 181 -8.54 -14.56 2.93
N TYR A 182 -7.86 -14.57 1.78
CA TYR A 182 -8.50 -14.46 0.46
C TYR A 182 -8.38 -15.76 -0.37
N ALA A 183 -7.52 -16.69 0.05
CA ALA A 183 -7.29 -17.95 -0.63
C ALA A 183 -6.92 -19.07 0.36
N GLN A 184 -6.99 -20.33 -0.11
CA GLN A 184 -6.48 -21.47 0.66
C GLN A 184 -4.97 -21.33 0.89
N PRO A 185 -4.46 -21.75 2.06
CA PRO A 185 -3.03 -21.86 2.30
C PRO A 185 -2.30 -22.69 1.23
N PRO A 186 -1.29 -22.15 0.53
CA PRO A 186 -0.59 -22.85 -0.55
C PRO A 186 0.48 -23.83 -0.01
N ILE A 187 0.04 -24.79 0.81
CA ILE A 187 0.89 -25.73 1.55
C ILE A 187 0.76 -27.17 1.04
N GLY A 188 1.75 -28.02 1.33
CA GLY A 188 1.75 -29.41 0.89
C GLY A 188 1.55 -29.53 -0.62
N LYS A 189 0.48 -30.22 -1.05
CA LYS A 189 0.13 -30.41 -2.47
C LYS A 189 -0.28 -29.11 -3.20
N LEU A 190 -0.58 -28.03 -2.47
CA LEU A 190 -0.89 -26.73 -3.04
C LEU A 190 0.36 -25.84 -3.25
N ARG A 191 1.54 -26.29 -2.79
CA ARG A 191 2.80 -25.61 -3.17
C ARG A 191 3.02 -25.76 -4.67
N PHE A 192 3.50 -24.68 -5.31
CA PHE A 192 3.71 -24.59 -6.75
C PHE A 192 2.43 -24.93 -7.55
N GLN A 193 1.27 -24.52 -7.03
CA GLN A 193 -0.01 -24.56 -7.72
C GLN A 193 -0.60 -23.15 -7.78
N TYR A 194 -1.48 -22.89 -8.75
CA TYR A 194 -2.25 -21.65 -8.75
C TYR A 194 -3.18 -21.57 -7.55
N THR A 195 -3.49 -20.33 -7.17
CA THR A 195 -4.24 -19.98 -5.97
C THR A 195 -5.58 -20.71 -5.93
N ALA A 196 -5.81 -21.46 -4.85
CA ALA A 196 -7.06 -22.19 -4.66
C ALA A 196 -8.08 -21.33 -3.90
N LYS A 197 -9.33 -21.36 -4.35
CA LYS A 197 -10.45 -20.63 -3.72
C LYS A 197 -10.65 -21.08 -2.27
N LEU A 198 -10.97 -20.13 -1.40
CA LEU A 198 -11.36 -20.43 -0.02
C LEU A 198 -12.52 -21.40 0.06
N SER A 199 -12.45 -22.31 1.01
CA SER A 199 -13.58 -23.15 1.39
C SER A 199 -14.51 -22.32 2.27
N ASN A 200 -15.79 -22.22 1.90
CA ASN A 200 -16.81 -21.44 2.63
C ASN A 200 -17.26 -22.09 3.96
N THR A 201 -16.33 -22.73 4.68
CA THR A 201 -16.61 -23.46 5.92
C THR A 201 -16.68 -22.54 7.13
N ALA A 202 -15.93 -21.43 7.15
CA ALA A 202 -15.96 -20.47 8.24
C ALA A 202 -17.10 -19.45 8.06
N LYS A 203 -17.95 -19.32 9.09
CA LYS A 203 -18.99 -18.28 9.18
C LYS A 203 -18.50 -16.99 9.83
N ILE A 204 -17.39 -17.05 10.55
CA ILE A 204 -16.77 -15.92 11.24
C ILE A 204 -15.27 -15.93 10.94
N VAL A 205 -14.73 -14.78 10.56
CA VAL A 205 -13.31 -14.54 10.31
C VAL A 205 -12.81 -13.51 11.32
N ASP A 206 -11.81 -13.90 12.12
CA ASP A 206 -11.11 -13.01 13.04
C ASP A 206 -10.08 -12.17 12.28
N GLY A 207 -10.44 -10.92 12.04
CA GLY A 207 -9.64 -9.88 11.41
C GLY A 207 -9.09 -8.84 12.40
N THR A 208 -8.86 -9.22 13.66
CA THR A 208 -8.41 -8.27 14.70
C THR A 208 -6.90 -8.13 14.81
N ARG A 209 -6.12 -8.95 14.08
CA ARG A 209 -4.66 -8.94 14.12
C ARG A 209 -4.06 -9.32 12.78
N PHE A 210 -2.92 -8.71 12.46
CA PHE A 210 -2.14 -9.11 11.30
C PHE A 210 -1.81 -10.60 11.31
N LYS A 211 -1.67 -11.15 10.12
CA LYS A 211 -1.25 -12.54 9.91
C LYS A 211 0.21 -12.57 9.44
N PRO A 212 0.88 -13.71 9.61
CA PRO A 212 2.29 -13.85 9.25
C PRO A 212 2.54 -13.55 7.77
N ALA A 213 3.72 -13.03 7.47
CA ALA A 213 4.18 -12.84 6.10
C ALA A 213 4.40 -14.19 5.39
N CYS A 214 4.58 -14.15 4.06
CA CYS A 214 5.05 -15.30 3.30
C CYS A 214 6.46 -15.73 3.74
N PRO A 215 6.83 -17.03 3.63
CA PRO A 215 8.17 -17.50 3.96
C PRO A 215 9.26 -16.71 3.22
N GLN A 216 10.18 -16.12 3.97
CA GLN A 216 11.27 -15.26 3.48
C GLN A 216 12.40 -15.14 4.52
N THR A 217 13.57 -14.66 4.12
CA THR A 217 14.73 -14.42 5.00
C THR A 217 14.97 -12.92 5.21
N GLY A 218 15.89 -12.56 6.12
CA GLY A 218 16.32 -11.17 6.35
C GLY A 218 15.60 -10.42 7.48
N ASN A 219 15.75 -9.09 7.54
CA ASN A 219 15.23 -8.24 8.62
C ASN A 219 13.71 -8.36 8.85
N PHE A 220 12.98 -8.81 7.83
CA PHE A 220 11.56 -9.17 7.86
C PHE A 220 11.26 -10.47 8.61
N THR A 221 12.20 -11.02 9.38
CA THR A 221 11.98 -12.21 10.25
C THR A 221 12.02 -11.86 11.73
N THR A 222 12.28 -10.58 12.06
CA THR A 222 12.26 -10.10 13.44
C THR A 222 10.83 -9.96 13.95
N PRO A 223 10.59 -10.12 15.27
CA PRO A 223 9.23 -10.09 15.79
C PRO A 223 8.48 -8.78 15.58
N VAL A 224 9.21 -7.68 15.41
CA VAL A 224 8.69 -6.34 15.19
C VAL A 224 7.98 -6.23 13.82
N TRP A 225 8.50 -6.90 12.79
CA TRP A 225 8.03 -6.76 11.41
C TRP A 225 7.31 -8.00 10.88
N ASN A 226 7.59 -9.15 11.51
CA ASN A 226 7.02 -10.43 11.17
C ASN A 226 7.08 -11.35 12.39
N PRO A 227 6.21 -11.14 13.38
CA PRO A 227 6.22 -11.90 14.63
C PRO A 227 6.15 -13.42 14.48
N GLN A 228 5.83 -13.94 13.29
CA GLN A 228 5.47 -15.34 13.08
C GLN A 228 5.92 -15.96 11.72
N GLY A 229 6.45 -15.22 10.75
CA GLY A 229 6.54 -15.71 9.35
C GLY A 229 7.51 -16.88 9.08
N PHE A 230 8.42 -17.18 10.01
CA PHE A 230 9.27 -18.38 9.90
C PHE A 230 8.55 -19.68 10.27
N LEU A 231 7.46 -19.62 11.04
CA LEU A 231 6.80 -20.79 11.63
C LEU A 231 5.49 -21.18 10.91
N PHE A 232 4.93 -20.30 10.09
CA PHE A 232 3.62 -20.54 9.47
C PHE A 232 3.69 -20.61 7.94
N PRO A 233 3.32 -21.74 7.33
CA PRO A 233 3.38 -21.90 5.87
C PRO A 233 2.16 -21.29 5.13
N SER A 234 1.18 -20.72 5.84
CA SER A 234 -0.01 -20.08 5.26
C SER A 234 0.13 -18.55 5.26
N SER A 235 0.01 -17.91 4.10
CA SER A 235 0.34 -16.48 3.98
C SER A 235 -0.51 -15.68 3.00
N LEU A 236 -1.64 -16.22 2.50
CA LEU A 236 -2.51 -15.52 1.55
C LEU A 236 -3.62 -14.75 2.26
N TYR A 237 -3.21 -13.67 2.92
CA TYR A 237 -4.06 -12.77 3.68
C TYR A 237 -4.02 -11.35 3.11
N LEU A 238 -5.06 -10.58 3.39
CA LEU A 238 -5.14 -9.15 3.14
C LEU A 238 -5.60 -8.41 4.38
N ASN A 239 -5.36 -7.10 4.38
CA ASN A 239 -5.77 -6.18 5.44
C ASN A 239 -6.60 -5.05 4.82
N ILE A 240 -7.58 -4.53 5.56
CA ILE A 240 -8.47 -3.47 5.09
C ILE A 240 -8.51 -2.34 6.13
N TYR A 241 -8.31 -1.12 5.65
CA TYR A 241 -8.47 0.13 6.39
C TYR A 241 -9.60 0.93 5.74
N THR A 242 -10.57 1.39 6.51
CA THR A 242 -11.74 2.10 5.97
C THR A 242 -12.24 3.21 6.90
N PRO A 243 -12.74 4.34 6.36
CA PRO A 243 -13.34 5.40 7.15
C PRO A 243 -14.85 5.20 7.33
N PHE A 244 -15.45 4.23 6.63
CA PHE A 244 -16.89 4.05 6.52
C PHE A 244 -17.28 2.57 6.46
N ILE A 245 -18.29 2.19 7.24
CA ILE A 245 -18.93 0.87 7.20
C ILE A 245 -20.43 1.05 6.88
N PRO A 246 -20.93 0.53 5.75
CA PRO A 246 -22.35 0.60 5.42
C PRO A 246 -23.18 -0.43 6.20
N SER A 247 -24.43 -0.07 6.52
CA SER A 247 -25.45 -0.98 7.03
C SER A 247 -25.81 -2.08 6.04
N ASN A 248 -26.05 -1.65 4.80
CA ASN A 248 -26.34 -2.49 3.65
C ASN A 248 -25.67 -1.86 2.41
N PRO A 249 -24.68 -2.52 1.79
CA PRO A 249 -24.00 -1.99 0.61
C PRO A 249 -24.92 -1.71 -0.58
N SER A 250 -26.07 -2.39 -0.67
CA SER A 250 -27.03 -2.24 -1.77
C SER A 250 -28.11 -1.18 -1.52
N ASN A 251 -28.22 -0.64 -0.31
CA ASN A 251 -29.31 0.26 0.08
C ASN A 251 -28.82 1.30 1.10
N THR A 252 -27.72 1.97 0.80
CA THR A 252 -27.21 3.12 1.56
C THR A 252 -27.24 4.36 0.69
N SER A 253 -27.62 5.50 1.29
CA SER A 253 -27.55 6.82 0.63
C SER A 253 -26.13 7.40 0.65
N VAL A 254 -25.22 6.80 1.40
CA VAL A 254 -23.82 7.23 1.51
C VAL A 254 -23.02 6.60 0.38
N LYS A 255 -22.22 7.40 -0.31
CA LYS A 255 -21.44 6.91 -1.45
C LYS A 255 -20.36 5.92 -0.99
N PRO A 256 -20.10 4.84 -1.73
CA PRO A 256 -18.94 4.01 -1.47
C PRO A 256 -17.65 4.79 -1.76
N ARG A 257 -16.55 4.42 -1.08
CA ARG A 257 -15.26 5.10 -1.17
C ARG A 257 -14.36 4.45 -2.21
N PRO A 258 -13.58 5.20 -2.99
CA PRO A 258 -12.59 4.62 -3.89
C PRO A 258 -11.58 3.75 -3.15
N VAL A 259 -11.14 2.67 -3.81
CA VAL A 259 -10.31 1.63 -3.19
C VAL A 259 -8.90 1.72 -3.74
N ILE A 260 -7.91 1.87 -2.86
CA ILE A 260 -6.49 1.71 -3.17
C ILE A 260 -6.11 0.28 -2.79
N PHE A 261 -5.72 -0.52 -3.78
CA PHE A 261 -5.25 -1.89 -3.59
C PHE A 261 -3.72 -1.92 -3.67
N TRP A 262 -3.08 -2.01 -2.51
CA TRP A 262 -1.64 -1.92 -2.34
C TRP A 262 -0.92 -3.27 -2.47
N ILE A 263 0.14 -3.29 -3.28
CA ILE A 263 1.05 -4.41 -3.49
C ILE A 263 2.45 -3.99 -3.05
N HIS A 264 2.99 -4.66 -2.03
CA HIS A 264 4.30 -4.33 -1.46
C HIS A 264 5.47 -4.72 -2.37
N GLY A 265 6.58 -4.01 -2.21
CA GLY A 265 7.89 -4.29 -2.81
C GLY A 265 8.67 -5.39 -2.09
N GLY A 266 10.00 -5.41 -2.30
CA GLY A 266 10.91 -6.41 -1.71
C GLY A 266 11.50 -7.42 -2.69
N THR A 267 11.75 -6.99 -3.94
CA THR A 267 12.47 -7.78 -4.96
C THR A 267 11.87 -9.18 -5.18
N ASN A 268 10.55 -9.31 -5.01
CA ASN A 268 9.80 -10.57 -5.11
C ASN A 268 10.21 -11.71 -4.16
N TYR A 269 11.21 -11.56 -3.28
CA TYR A 269 11.62 -12.60 -2.33
C TYR A 269 11.38 -12.24 -0.84
N ARG A 270 11.08 -10.97 -0.55
CA ARG A 270 10.75 -10.46 0.79
C ARG A 270 9.62 -9.42 0.74
N GLY A 271 9.15 -8.97 1.91
CA GLY A 271 8.07 -8.01 2.10
C GLY A 271 6.77 -8.64 2.62
N THR A 272 5.84 -7.80 3.09
CA THR A 272 4.56 -8.21 3.67
C THR A 272 3.54 -7.09 3.61
N GLY A 273 2.28 -7.40 3.29
CA GLY A 273 1.15 -6.48 3.40
C GLY A 273 0.87 -5.98 4.83
N SER A 274 1.48 -6.60 5.84
CA SER A 274 1.38 -6.20 7.26
C SER A 274 2.44 -5.19 7.69
N ASP A 275 3.28 -4.71 6.79
CA ASP A 275 4.34 -3.73 7.08
C ASP A 275 3.74 -2.36 7.44
N ARG A 276 4.28 -1.73 8.48
CA ARG A 276 3.77 -0.48 9.05
C ARG A 276 4.24 0.76 8.29
N THR A 277 5.26 0.66 7.42
CA THR A 277 5.65 1.72 6.49
C THR A 277 4.47 2.13 5.61
N PHE A 278 3.55 1.20 5.33
CA PHE A 278 2.33 1.46 4.57
C PHE A 278 1.04 1.09 5.32
N ASP A 279 1.01 1.33 6.63
CA ASP A 279 -0.25 1.30 7.38
C ASP A 279 -1.23 2.34 6.80
N GLY A 280 -2.42 1.88 6.42
CA GLY A 280 -3.39 2.72 5.70
C GLY A 280 -4.07 3.81 6.54
N GLY A 281 -3.88 3.86 7.87
CA GLY A 281 -4.67 4.71 8.77
C GLY A 281 -4.66 6.20 8.42
N SER A 282 -3.46 6.76 8.19
CA SER A 282 -3.31 8.18 7.86
C SER A 282 -3.83 8.49 6.46
N LEU A 283 -3.46 7.69 5.45
CA LEU A 283 -3.94 7.85 4.08
C LEU A 283 -5.47 7.74 3.95
N VAL A 284 -6.10 6.80 4.67
CA VAL A 284 -7.57 6.64 4.69
C VAL A 284 -8.26 7.85 5.32
N SER A 285 -7.78 8.28 6.49
CA SER A 285 -8.40 9.40 7.23
C SER A 285 -8.28 10.73 6.48
N ARG A 286 -7.19 10.94 5.72
CA ARG A 286 -7.01 12.11 4.86
C ARG A 286 -7.73 11.96 3.51
N GLY A 287 -7.61 10.81 2.85
CA GLY A 287 -8.09 10.60 1.49
C GLY A 287 -9.60 10.42 1.34
N ASP A 288 -10.29 10.01 2.41
CA ASP A 288 -11.64 9.40 2.36
C ASP A 288 -11.71 8.26 1.34
N VAL A 289 -10.73 7.35 1.43
CA VAL A 289 -10.53 6.18 0.57
C VAL A 289 -10.51 4.91 1.42
N VAL A 290 -10.66 3.74 0.80
CA VAL A 290 -10.38 2.44 1.43
C VAL A 290 -9.02 1.95 0.97
N VAL A 291 -8.19 1.45 1.89
CA VAL A 291 -6.89 0.84 1.56
C VAL A 291 -6.96 -0.65 1.84
N VAL A 292 -6.59 -1.46 0.84
CA VAL A 292 -6.39 -2.91 0.97
C VAL A 292 -4.92 -3.23 0.77
N THR A 293 -4.27 -3.88 1.73
CA THR A 293 -2.89 -4.37 1.57
C THR A 293 -2.89 -5.90 1.52
N ILE A 294 -2.00 -6.50 0.72
CA ILE A 294 -2.01 -7.96 0.51
C ILE A 294 -0.66 -8.60 0.78
N ASN A 295 -0.68 -9.85 1.22
CA ASN A 295 0.45 -10.77 1.07
C ASN A 295 0.27 -11.59 -0.21
N TYR A 296 1.38 -11.90 -0.90
CA TYR A 296 1.43 -12.81 -2.05
C TYR A 296 2.69 -13.68 -1.97
N ARG A 297 2.70 -14.89 -2.56
CA ARG A 297 3.87 -15.77 -2.46
C ARG A 297 5.13 -15.13 -3.04
N LEU A 298 6.26 -15.39 -2.38
CA LEU A 298 7.57 -14.82 -2.68
C LEU A 298 8.55 -15.90 -3.12
N GLY A 299 9.67 -15.48 -3.72
CA GLY A 299 10.80 -16.30 -4.07
C GLY A 299 10.43 -17.51 -4.92
N MET A 300 11.08 -18.63 -4.64
CA MET A 300 10.81 -19.88 -5.34
C MET A 300 9.33 -20.30 -5.26
N LEU A 301 8.64 -20.07 -4.15
CA LEU A 301 7.22 -20.44 -3.97
C LEU A 301 6.27 -19.65 -4.89
N GLY A 302 6.63 -18.41 -5.21
CA GLY A 302 5.81 -17.51 -6.02
C GLY A 302 6.16 -17.55 -7.52
N PHE A 303 7.42 -17.77 -7.85
CA PHE A 303 7.95 -17.44 -9.19
C PHE A 303 8.62 -18.59 -9.92
N LEU A 304 8.90 -19.73 -9.26
CA LEU A 304 9.58 -20.85 -9.91
C LEU A 304 8.82 -21.34 -11.15
N ALA A 305 9.49 -21.28 -12.28
CA ALA A 305 9.03 -21.78 -13.57
C ALA A 305 10.07 -22.72 -14.19
N LEU A 306 9.61 -23.82 -14.78
CA LEU A 306 10.40 -24.80 -15.51
C LEU A 306 9.70 -25.10 -16.83
N ASN A 307 10.48 -25.39 -17.87
CA ASN A 307 9.96 -25.76 -19.18
C ASN A 307 9.57 -27.25 -19.26
N ASP A 308 8.85 -27.74 -18.24
CA ASP A 308 8.40 -29.14 -18.10
C ASP A 308 6.87 -29.30 -18.20
N GLY A 309 6.14 -28.19 -18.38
CA GLY A 309 4.67 -28.14 -18.47
C GLY A 309 3.93 -28.37 -17.15
N VAL A 310 4.65 -28.59 -16.04
CA VAL A 310 4.10 -28.90 -14.72
C VAL A 310 4.34 -27.76 -13.74
N VAL A 311 5.58 -27.26 -13.64
CA VAL A 311 5.94 -26.14 -12.75
C VAL A 311 5.97 -24.87 -13.58
N LYS A 312 4.84 -24.18 -13.69
CA LYS A 312 4.61 -23.14 -14.72
C LYS A 312 5.04 -21.72 -14.33
N GLY A 313 5.32 -21.45 -13.04
CA GLY A 313 5.58 -20.09 -12.57
C GLY A 313 4.33 -19.21 -12.48
N ASN A 314 4.54 -17.90 -12.29
CA ASN A 314 3.50 -16.88 -12.14
C ASN A 314 2.48 -17.15 -11.01
N TYR A 315 2.85 -17.93 -10.00
CA TYR A 315 1.95 -18.23 -8.87
C TYR A 315 1.67 -16.99 -8.02
N ALA A 316 2.68 -16.12 -7.84
CA ALA A 316 2.54 -14.84 -7.16
C ALA A 316 1.59 -13.89 -7.91
N LEU A 317 1.64 -13.87 -9.25
CA LEU A 317 0.71 -13.09 -10.06
C LEU A 317 -0.73 -13.62 -9.93
N ALA A 318 -0.90 -14.95 -9.90
CA ALA A 318 -2.19 -15.57 -9.60
C ALA A 318 -2.72 -15.23 -8.19
N ASP A 319 -1.83 -15.12 -7.19
CA ASP A 319 -2.21 -14.70 -5.83
C ASP A 319 -2.74 -13.27 -5.82
N LYS A 320 -2.02 -12.34 -6.48
CA LYS A 320 -2.40 -10.92 -6.62
C LYS A 320 -3.77 -10.78 -7.31
N ILE A 321 -3.98 -11.50 -8.41
CA ILE A 321 -5.26 -11.51 -9.14
C ILE A 321 -6.40 -12.10 -8.27
N SER A 322 -6.11 -13.16 -7.51
CA SER A 322 -7.11 -13.76 -6.61
C SER A 322 -7.49 -12.82 -5.46
N ALA A 323 -6.52 -12.09 -4.91
CA ALA A 323 -6.79 -11.06 -3.90
C ALA A 323 -7.57 -9.87 -4.48
N LEU A 324 -7.27 -9.44 -5.71
CA LEU A 324 -8.08 -8.43 -6.42
C LEU A 324 -9.52 -8.89 -6.64
N GLN A 325 -9.71 -10.13 -7.07
CA GLN A 325 -11.05 -10.70 -7.24
C GLN A 325 -11.80 -10.74 -5.91
N TRP A 326 -11.14 -11.17 -4.82
CA TRP A 326 -11.73 -11.15 -3.49
C TRP A 326 -12.15 -9.74 -3.09
N THR A 327 -11.29 -8.74 -3.32
CA THR A 327 -11.59 -7.33 -3.04
C THR A 327 -12.81 -6.87 -3.83
N LYS A 328 -12.84 -7.11 -5.14
CA LYS A 328 -13.99 -6.76 -6.00
C LYS A 328 -15.30 -7.38 -5.50
N ASP A 329 -15.25 -8.60 -5.00
CA ASP A 329 -16.43 -9.35 -4.55
C ASP A 329 -16.90 -8.96 -3.14
N ASN A 330 -16.07 -8.31 -2.32
CA ASN A 330 -16.34 -8.10 -0.89
C ASN A 330 -16.22 -6.66 -0.39
N ILE A 331 -15.45 -5.79 -1.07
CA ILE A 331 -15.05 -4.49 -0.52
C ILE A 331 -16.22 -3.53 -0.28
N ALA A 332 -17.33 -3.73 -0.99
CA ALA A 332 -18.58 -3.01 -0.76
C ALA A 332 -19.09 -3.14 0.69
N ALA A 333 -18.91 -4.31 1.32
CA ALA A 333 -19.27 -4.52 2.73
C ALA A 333 -18.40 -3.71 3.70
N PHE A 334 -17.19 -3.35 3.27
CA PHE A 334 -16.23 -2.54 4.03
C PHE A 334 -16.26 -1.05 3.61
N GLY A 335 -17.29 -0.63 2.87
CA GLY A 335 -17.49 0.75 2.44
C GLY A 335 -16.74 1.19 1.18
N GLY A 336 -16.03 0.28 0.50
CA GLY A 336 -15.33 0.58 -0.74
C GLY A 336 -16.20 0.43 -2.00
N ASP A 337 -15.89 1.13 -3.08
CA ASP A 337 -16.54 0.98 -4.38
C ASP A 337 -15.80 -0.09 -5.21
N PRO A 338 -16.39 -1.28 -5.45
CA PRO A 338 -15.76 -2.32 -6.26
C PRO A 338 -15.62 -1.95 -7.75
N ARG A 339 -16.18 -0.81 -8.17
CA ARG A 339 -16.08 -0.27 -9.53
C ARG A 339 -15.07 0.89 -9.63
N ASN A 340 -14.40 1.23 -8.53
CA ASN A 340 -13.35 2.24 -8.51
C ASN A 340 -12.17 1.72 -7.67
N ILE A 341 -11.50 0.69 -8.20
CA ILE A 341 -10.29 0.11 -7.61
C ILE A 341 -9.08 0.66 -8.36
N THR A 342 -8.18 1.34 -7.66
CA THR A 342 -6.86 1.73 -8.14
C THR A 342 -5.82 0.78 -7.57
N ILE A 343 -5.10 0.05 -8.43
CA ILE A 343 -3.96 -0.76 -8.00
C ILE A 343 -2.75 0.15 -7.78
N MET A 344 -2.06 -0.03 -6.66
CA MET A 344 -0.91 0.79 -6.27
C MET A 344 0.22 -0.11 -5.77
N GLY A 345 1.45 0.15 -6.18
CA GLY A 345 2.57 -0.66 -5.71
C GLY A 345 3.91 0.01 -5.87
N HIS A 346 4.87 -0.41 -5.05
CA HIS A 346 6.22 0.15 -5.01
C HIS A 346 7.28 -0.91 -5.29
N SER A 347 8.35 -0.56 -6.02
CA SER A 347 9.46 -1.45 -6.34
C SER A 347 8.99 -2.71 -7.09
N ALA A 348 9.24 -3.92 -6.56
CA ALA A 348 8.63 -5.16 -7.06
C ALA A 348 7.09 -5.17 -7.04
N GLY A 349 6.48 -4.39 -6.14
CA GLY A 349 5.06 -4.07 -6.18
C GLY A 349 4.70 -3.23 -7.40
N GLY A 350 5.55 -2.28 -7.80
CA GLY A 350 5.46 -1.53 -9.06
C GLY A 350 5.62 -2.43 -10.29
N TRP A 351 6.58 -3.38 -10.29
CA TRP A 351 6.64 -4.44 -11.31
C TRP A 351 5.31 -5.19 -11.41
N SER A 352 4.70 -5.48 -10.26
CA SER A 352 3.40 -6.15 -10.20
C SER A 352 2.28 -5.32 -10.82
N ILE A 353 2.31 -3.99 -10.70
CA ILE A 353 1.36 -3.10 -11.39
C ILE A 353 1.54 -3.22 -12.90
N VAL A 354 2.78 -3.21 -13.39
CA VAL A 354 3.08 -3.40 -14.82
C VAL A 354 2.64 -4.78 -15.31
N ASP A 355 2.88 -5.83 -14.52
CA ASP A 355 2.42 -7.20 -14.82
C ASP A 355 0.88 -7.26 -14.92
N LEU A 356 0.18 -6.63 -13.98
CA LEU A 356 -1.29 -6.59 -13.96
C LEU A 356 -1.86 -5.75 -15.10
N LEU A 357 -1.23 -4.63 -15.46
CA LEU A 357 -1.61 -3.84 -16.65
C LEU A 357 -1.51 -4.68 -17.93
N ARG A 358 -0.65 -5.69 -17.97
CA ARG A 358 -0.38 -6.47 -19.18
C ARG A 358 -0.97 -7.86 -19.16
N SER A 359 -1.49 -8.30 -18.02
CA SER A 359 -2.05 -9.63 -17.87
C SER A 359 -3.51 -9.67 -18.33
N PRO A 360 -3.89 -10.50 -19.32
CA PRO A 360 -5.29 -10.68 -19.70
C PRO A 360 -6.12 -11.29 -18.57
N LYS A 361 -5.48 -11.94 -17.58
CA LYS A 361 -6.17 -12.51 -16.41
C LYS A 361 -6.62 -11.45 -15.40
N ALA A 362 -6.10 -10.23 -15.48
CA ALA A 362 -6.46 -9.13 -14.60
C ALA A 362 -7.52 -8.19 -15.20
N ALA A 363 -7.99 -8.47 -16.42
CA ALA A 363 -8.91 -7.61 -17.15
C ALA A 363 -10.20 -7.32 -16.38
N GLY A 364 -10.53 -6.04 -16.28
CA GLY A 364 -11.73 -5.54 -15.61
C GLY A 364 -11.71 -5.63 -14.07
N LEU A 365 -10.57 -5.94 -13.44
CA LEU A 365 -10.46 -5.99 -11.98
C LEU A 365 -10.12 -4.65 -11.31
N PHE A 366 -9.67 -3.65 -12.08
CA PHE A 366 -9.28 -2.34 -11.59
C PHE A 366 -9.57 -1.25 -12.65
N GLN A 367 -9.59 0.00 -12.22
CA GLN A 367 -9.97 1.19 -13.00
C GLN A 367 -8.88 2.27 -13.02
N GLY A 368 -7.85 2.15 -12.18
CA GLY A 368 -6.66 3.00 -12.22
C GLY A 368 -5.43 2.20 -11.79
N ALA A 369 -4.24 2.66 -12.18
CA ALA A 369 -2.98 2.03 -11.82
C ALA A 369 -1.93 3.08 -11.40
N LEU A 370 -1.19 2.79 -10.34
CA LEU A 370 -0.14 3.64 -9.80
C LEU A 370 1.13 2.82 -9.50
N SER A 371 2.21 3.07 -10.24
CA SER A 371 3.48 2.35 -10.11
C SER A 371 4.59 3.28 -9.58
N GLN A 372 5.05 3.03 -8.35
CA GLN A 372 6.11 3.80 -7.69
C GLN A 372 7.43 3.05 -7.81
N SER A 373 8.45 3.67 -8.43
CA SER A 373 9.78 3.06 -8.60
C SER A 373 9.71 1.64 -9.19
N GLY A 374 8.77 1.43 -10.13
CA GLY A 374 8.46 0.11 -10.66
C GLY A 374 9.14 -0.21 -11.99
N GLY A 375 9.74 0.75 -12.70
CA GLY A 375 10.41 0.45 -13.96
C GLY A 375 9.48 -0.16 -15.04
N ALA A 376 10.09 -0.85 -16.01
CA ALA A 376 9.42 -1.84 -16.85
C ALA A 376 9.81 -3.23 -16.35
N SER A 377 8.84 -4.02 -15.90
CA SER A 377 9.07 -5.42 -15.49
C SER A 377 9.81 -6.18 -16.62
N THR A 378 10.86 -6.93 -16.29
CA THR A 378 11.55 -7.85 -17.20
C THR A 378 10.97 -9.25 -17.07
N PHE A 379 11.06 -10.07 -18.13
CA PHE A 379 10.51 -11.42 -18.10
C PHE A 379 11.43 -12.42 -18.78
N LEU A 380 11.51 -13.59 -18.18
CA LEU A 380 12.10 -14.76 -18.79
C LEU A 380 11.05 -15.52 -19.60
N THR A 381 11.45 -16.08 -20.74
CA THR A 381 10.72 -17.21 -21.31
C THR A 381 10.85 -18.43 -20.38
N GLN A 382 9.92 -19.39 -20.47
CA GLN A 382 10.00 -20.65 -19.71
C GLN A 382 11.35 -21.36 -19.88
N LYS A 383 11.93 -21.32 -21.09
CA LYS A 383 13.23 -21.93 -21.39
C LYS A 383 14.37 -21.20 -20.67
N GLN A 384 14.36 -19.87 -20.63
CA GLN A 384 15.35 -19.09 -19.90
C GLN A 384 15.21 -19.30 -18.39
N ALA A 385 13.97 -19.33 -17.89
CA ALA A 385 13.69 -19.62 -16.48
C ALA A 385 14.21 -21.00 -16.06
N GLU A 386 13.99 -22.04 -16.88
CA GLU A 386 14.56 -23.37 -16.60
C GLU A 386 16.10 -23.34 -16.57
N ALA A 387 16.73 -22.69 -17.56
CA ALA A 387 18.19 -22.58 -17.61
C ALA A 387 18.77 -21.89 -16.36
N GLN A 388 18.05 -20.90 -15.82
CA GLN A 388 18.44 -20.17 -14.63
C GLN A 388 18.19 -20.96 -13.33
N PHE A 389 17.02 -21.60 -13.20
CA PHE A 389 16.59 -22.17 -11.92
C PHE A 389 16.94 -23.66 -11.74
N ALA A 390 16.96 -24.45 -12.83
CA ALA A 390 17.20 -25.89 -12.74
C ALA A 390 18.55 -26.28 -12.10
N PRO A 391 19.67 -25.55 -12.32
CA PRO A 391 20.95 -25.86 -11.68
C PRO A 391 20.90 -25.81 -10.15
N SER A 392 20.19 -24.83 -9.57
CA SER A 392 20.05 -24.69 -8.11
C SER A 392 19.07 -25.70 -7.49
N ILE A 393 18.14 -26.24 -8.29
CA ILE A 393 17.11 -27.18 -7.85
C ILE A 393 17.55 -28.64 -7.96
N SER A 394 18.28 -28.98 -9.03
CA SER A 394 18.65 -30.36 -9.35
C SER A 394 19.42 -31.10 -8.24
N PRO A 395 20.28 -30.45 -7.42
CA PRO A 395 20.91 -31.09 -6.26
C PRO A 395 19.92 -31.62 -5.21
N PHE A 396 18.73 -31.03 -5.12
CA PHE A 396 17.68 -31.43 -4.18
C PHE A 396 16.59 -32.28 -4.84
N CYS A 397 16.24 -31.97 -6.11
CA CYS A 397 15.14 -32.60 -6.83
C CYS A 397 15.53 -32.91 -8.30
N SER A 398 16.25 -34.02 -8.50
CA SER A 398 16.82 -34.40 -9.81
C SER A 398 15.83 -34.95 -10.84
N GLY A 399 14.67 -35.50 -10.42
CA GLY A 399 13.62 -35.98 -11.33
C GLY A 399 13.02 -34.87 -12.20
N THR A 400 12.09 -35.15 -13.11
CA THR A 400 11.43 -34.13 -13.98
C THR A 400 9.90 -34.15 -13.87
N GLY A 401 9.22 -33.10 -14.33
CA GLY A 401 7.76 -33.01 -14.40
C GLY A 401 7.09 -33.30 -13.05
N LYS A 402 6.12 -34.23 -13.03
CA LYS A 402 5.39 -34.61 -11.81
C LYS A 402 6.30 -35.14 -10.68
N LYS A 403 7.38 -35.87 -11.02
CA LYS A 403 8.33 -36.38 -10.00
C LYS A 403 9.11 -35.24 -9.36
N ARG A 404 9.55 -34.26 -10.16
CA ARG A 404 10.21 -33.04 -9.65
C ARG A 404 9.26 -32.24 -8.77
N LEU A 405 8.02 -32.01 -9.23
CA LEU A 405 7.01 -31.30 -8.45
C LEU A 405 6.76 -31.96 -7.08
N GLN A 406 6.59 -33.27 -7.03
CA GLN A 406 6.39 -33.99 -5.77
C GLN A 406 7.57 -33.81 -4.80
N CYS A 407 8.80 -33.87 -5.32
CA CYS A 407 9.99 -33.58 -4.53
C CYS A 407 10.00 -32.13 -4.03
N LEU A 408 9.77 -31.15 -4.91
CA LEU A 408 9.71 -29.72 -4.57
C LEU A 408 8.68 -29.44 -3.47
N GLN A 409 7.49 -30.04 -3.57
CA GLN A 409 6.43 -29.90 -2.58
C GLN A 409 6.83 -30.44 -1.19
N SER A 410 7.72 -31.45 -1.15
CA SER A 410 8.22 -32.07 0.08
C SER A 410 9.41 -31.34 0.72
N LEU A 411 10.05 -30.39 0.02
CA LEU A 411 11.19 -29.67 0.56
C LEU A 411 10.83 -28.88 1.83
N SER A 412 11.78 -28.80 2.74
CA SER A 412 11.65 -27.94 3.92
C SER A 412 11.59 -26.47 3.49
N VAL A 413 10.90 -25.62 4.27
CA VAL A 413 10.84 -24.18 4.00
C VAL A 413 12.26 -23.58 4.00
N GLN A 414 13.13 -24.05 4.89
CA GLN A 414 14.53 -23.60 4.95
C GLN A 414 15.30 -23.91 3.67
N THR A 415 15.15 -25.11 3.10
CA THR A 415 15.79 -25.46 1.82
C THR A 415 15.30 -24.55 0.70
N ILE A 416 13.99 -24.28 0.66
CA ILE A 416 13.38 -23.38 -0.33
C ILE A 416 13.92 -21.95 -0.19
N GLN A 417 14.08 -21.47 1.04
CA GLN A 417 14.63 -20.14 1.34
C GLN A 417 16.11 -20.05 0.94
N ASN A 418 16.93 -21.05 1.27
CA ASN A 418 18.34 -21.06 0.88
C ASN A 418 18.52 -20.99 -0.65
N ILE A 419 17.65 -21.64 -1.43
CA ILE A 419 17.66 -21.53 -2.90
C ILE A 419 17.18 -20.12 -3.31
N THR A 420 16.13 -19.62 -2.66
CA THR A 420 15.54 -18.31 -2.93
C THR A 420 16.56 -17.18 -2.81
N ASP A 421 17.40 -17.21 -1.79
CA ASP A 421 18.36 -16.13 -1.48
C ASP A 421 19.52 -16.02 -2.49
N GLN A 422 19.71 -17.02 -3.35
CA GLN A 422 20.80 -17.06 -4.34
C GLN A 422 20.35 -16.61 -5.74
N LEU A 423 19.06 -16.29 -5.91
CA LEU A 423 18.46 -16.08 -7.22
C LEU A 423 17.59 -14.82 -7.25
N PHE A 424 17.53 -14.21 -8.42
CA PHE A 424 16.56 -13.17 -8.72
C PHE A 424 15.24 -13.80 -9.22
N TRP A 425 14.11 -13.27 -8.75
CA TRP A 425 12.78 -13.84 -9.00
C TRP A 425 11.90 -12.84 -9.76
N GLU A 426 11.47 -13.23 -10.95
CA GLU A 426 10.61 -12.42 -11.82
C GLU A 426 9.49 -13.27 -12.42
N SER A 427 8.47 -12.59 -12.96
CA SER A 427 7.39 -13.24 -13.70
C SER A 427 7.91 -13.82 -15.02
N VAL A 428 7.27 -14.86 -15.54
CA VAL A 428 7.66 -15.51 -16.80
C VAL A 428 6.64 -15.30 -17.89
N GLN A 429 7.11 -15.13 -19.13
CA GLN A 429 6.26 -15.11 -20.31
C GLN A 429 5.76 -16.54 -20.59
N ASP A 430 4.53 -16.81 -20.20
CA ASP A 430 3.90 -18.15 -20.26
C ASP A 430 2.74 -18.24 -21.27
N GLY A 431 2.38 -17.14 -21.92
CA GLY A 431 1.27 -17.07 -22.88
C GLY A 431 -0.13 -17.12 -22.23
N VAL A 432 -0.22 -17.15 -20.89
CA VAL A 432 -1.48 -17.28 -20.15
C VAL A 432 -1.69 -16.09 -19.22
N PHE A 433 -0.72 -15.84 -18.33
CA PHE A 433 -0.69 -14.69 -17.45
C PHE A 433 0.07 -13.54 -18.09
N ILE A 434 1.19 -13.81 -18.76
CA ILE A 434 2.00 -12.82 -19.46
C ILE A 434 2.23 -13.30 -20.89
N VAL A 435 1.74 -12.51 -21.85
CA VAL A 435 1.68 -12.92 -23.26
C VAL A 435 2.88 -12.43 -24.09
N ASN A 436 3.60 -11.40 -23.64
CA ASN A 436 4.74 -10.82 -24.35
C ASN A 436 5.69 -10.09 -23.38
N GLN A 437 6.70 -9.38 -23.89
CA GLN A 437 7.56 -8.43 -23.16
C GLN A 437 6.91 -7.03 -23.03
N THR A 438 7.36 -6.24 -22.05
CA THR A 438 6.73 -4.94 -21.67
C THR A 438 6.58 -3.98 -22.82
N VAL A 439 7.69 -3.51 -23.36
CA VAL A 439 7.70 -2.48 -24.39
C VAL A 439 6.96 -2.95 -25.66
N PRO A 440 7.17 -4.18 -26.19
CA PRO A 440 6.43 -4.65 -27.35
C PRO A 440 4.91 -4.78 -27.17
N GLN A 441 4.43 -5.15 -25.96
CA GLN A 441 2.99 -5.23 -25.71
C GLN A 441 2.36 -3.85 -25.56
N VAL A 442 2.98 -2.98 -24.77
CA VAL A 442 2.52 -1.61 -24.56
C VAL A 442 2.49 -0.84 -25.89
N SER A 443 3.50 -1.03 -26.76
CA SER A 443 3.57 -0.36 -28.07
C SER A 443 2.41 -0.70 -29.02
N GLN A 444 1.63 -1.75 -28.75
CA GLN A 444 0.45 -2.10 -29.56
C GLN A 444 -0.76 -1.19 -29.27
N GLY A 445 -0.72 -0.40 -28.18
CA GLY A 445 -1.76 0.56 -27.85
C GLY A 445 -2.94 -0.04 -27.06
N PRO A 446 -4.08 0.66 -27.03
CA PRO A 446 -5.28 0.23 -26.31
C PRO A 446 -5.73 -1.18 -26.69
N GLY A 447 -6.22 -1.94 -25.71
CA GLY A 447 -6.71 -3.31 -25.89
C GLY A 447 -5.62 -4.40 -25.90
N ALA A 448 -4.35 -4.06 -26.15
CA ALA A 448 -3.22 -4.98 -25.92
C ALA A 448 -2.80 -5.02 -24.44
N VAL A 449 -3.24 -4.03 -23.66
CA VAL A 449 -3.06 -3.91 -22.21
C VAL A 449 -4.42 -3.65 -21.57
N ASN A 450 -4.51 -3.79 -20.25
CA ASN A 450 -5.61 -3.25 -19.45
C ASN A 450 -5.47 -1.72 -19.44
N ASP A 451 -6.20 -1.08 -20.33
CA ASP A 451 -6.12 0.34 -20.70
C ASP A 451 -6.87 1.24 -19.70
N VAL A 452 -6.30 1.35 -18.50
CA VAL A 452 -6.77 2.26 -17.45
C VAL A 452 -5.86 3.49 -17.32
N PRO A 453 -6.32 4.62 -16.77
CA PRO A 453 -5.46 5.71 -16.33
C PRO A 453 -4.27 5.20 -15.50
N PHE A 454 -3.07 5.67 -15.85
CA PHE A 454 -1.82 5.20 -15.28
C PHE A 454 -0.98 6.37 -14.74
N LEU A 455 -0.56 6.26 -13.48
CA LEU A 455 0.39 7.16 -12.84
C LEU A 455 1.66 6.37 -12.52
N THR A 456 2.82 6.89 -12.89
CA THR A 456 4.10 6.24 -12.60
C THR A 456 5.15 7.26 -12.21
N GLY A 457 6.16 6.86 -11.45
CA GLY A 457 7.26 7.76 -11.13
C GLY A 457 8.41 7.06 -10.44
N PHE A 458 9.45 7.85 -10.17
CA PHE A 458 10.73 7.38 -9.67
C PHE A 458 11.29 8.35 -8.64
N MET A 459 12.23 7.83 -7.86
CA MET A 459 13.11 8.64 -7.04
C MET A 459 14.33 9.05 -7.90
N PRO A 460 14.92 10.23 -7.67
CA PRO A 460 16.15 10.63 -8.37
C PRO A 460 17.34 9.69 -8.15
N ASP A 461 17.45 9.10 -6.95
CA ASP A 461 18.64 8.36 -6.51
C ASP A 461 18.29 6.90 -6.13
N GLU A 462 17.55 6.19 -7.00
CA GLU A 462 16.97 4.87 -6.71
C GLU A 462 18.00 3.88 -6.15
N TYR A 463 19.10 3.64 -6.87
CA TYR A 463 20.05 2.60 -6.46
C TYR A 463 21.02 3.02 -5.36
N GLN A 464 20.89 4.25 -4.85
CA GLN A 464 21.71 4.69 -3.73
C GLN A 464 21.44 3.83 -2.47
N SER A 465 20.17 3.63 -2.11
CA SER A 465 19.83 2.81 -0.95
C SER A 465 19.89 1.31 -1.21
N LEU A 466 19.82 0.88 -2.47
CA LEU A 466 19.74 -0.53 -2.86
C LEU A 466 21.11 -1.21 -2.95
N LEU A 467 22.18 -0.45 -3.16
CA LEU A 467 23.56 -0.96 -3.16
C LEU A 467 24.13 -1.21 -1.76
N GLY A 468 23.46 -0.76 -0.70
CA GLY A 468 23.94 -0.90 0.68
C GLY A 468 25.31 -0.22 0.86
N ASP A 469 26.26 -0.95 1.43
CA ASP A 469 27.64 -0.51 1.66
C ASP A 469 28.64 -1.07 0.64
N ALA A 470 28.16 -1.70 -0.44
CA ALA A 470 29.00 -2.33 -1.45
C ALA A 470 29.96 -1.35 -2.15
N ILE A 471 29.59 -0.06 -2.18
CA ILE A 471 30.40 1.02 -2.76
C ILE A 471 30.50 2.13 -1.73
N SER A 472 31.74 2.54 -1.42
CA SER A 472 31.99 3.62 -0.49
C SER A 472 31.77 5.00 -1.14
N PRO A 473 31.22 5.99 -0.42
CA PRO A 473 31.11 7.37 -0.90
C PRO A 473 32.45 8.02 -1.29
N ASN A 474 33.57 7.51 -0.77
CA ASN A 474 34.92 7.98 -1.08
C ASN A 474 35.66 7.12 -2.12
N ALA A 475 34.96 6.21 -2.81
CA ALA A 475 35.55 5.37 -3.84
C ALA A 475 36.23 6.23 -4.92
N THR A 476 37.40 5.79 -5.39
CA THR A 476 38.20 6.50 -6.40
C THR A 476 38.39 5.71 -7.69
N ASP A 477 38.11 4.40 -7.68
CA ASP A 477 38.18 3.54 -8.86
C ASP A 477 36.79 3.35 -9.48
N PHE A 478 36.55 4.05 -10.59
CA PHE A 478 35.27 3.99 -11.30
C PHE A 478 35.00 2.63 -11.95
N ASN A 479 36.02 2.00 -12.54
CA ASN A 479 35.84 0.71 -13.22
C ASN A 479 35.50 -0.40 -12.21
N ALA A 480 36.22 -0.43 -11.08
CA ALA A 480 35.93 -1.38 -10.01
C ALA A 480 34.52 -1.16 -9.43
N SER A 481 34.16 0.11 -9.17
CA SER A 481 32.83 0.46 -8.63
C SER A 481 31.70 0.06 -9.59
N LEU A 482 31.85 0.34 -10.89
CA LEU A 482 30.89 -0.10 -11.91
C LEU A 482 30.77 -1.62 -12.00
N THR A 483 31.90 -2.32 -11.99
CA THR A 483 31.91 -3.79 -12.06
C THR A 483 31.15 -4.40 -10.87
N THR A 484 31.33 -3.83 -9.67
CA THR A 484 30.58 -4.21 -8.48
C THR A 484 29.09 -3.88 -8.60
N ALA A 485 28.75 -2.70 -9.15
CA ALA A 485 27.37 -2.25 -9.26
C ALA A 485 26.54 -3.05 -10.28
N VAL A 486 27.04 -3.16 -11.51
CA VAL A 486 26.26 -3.61 -12.68
C VAL A 486 26.85 -4.84 -13.37
N GLY A 487 27.96 -5.39 -12.84
CA GLY A 487 28.68 -6.51 -13.44
C GLY A 487 29.61 -6.09 -14.58
N SER A 488 30.55 -6.98 -14.93
CA SER A 488 31.64 -6.68 -15.86
C SER A 488 31.17 -6.26 -17.25
N ASP A 489 30.18 -6.96 -17.82
CA ASP A 489 29.76 -6.73 -19.21
C ASP A 489 29.15 -5.33 -19.38
N VAL A 490 28.24 -4.95 -18.47
CA VAL A 490 27.61 -3.62 -18.47
C VAL A 490 28.63 -2.54 -18.12
N ALA A 491 29.50 -2.79 -17.13
CA ALA A 491 30.55 -1.85 -16.77
C ALA A 491 31.47 -1.51 -17.95
N GLN A 492 31.91 -2.52 -18.72
CA GLN A 492 32.74 -2.28 -19.90
C GLN A 492 31.98 -1.55 -21.02
N ALA A 493 30.71 -1.83 -21.23
CA ALA A 493 29.88 -1.10 -22.19
C ALA A 493 29.75 0.38 -21.80
N VAL A 494 29.50 0.66 -20.52
CA VAL A 494 29.39 2.01 -19.96
C VAL A 494 30.72 2.77 -20.11
N LEU A 495 31.85 2.16 -19.75
CA LEU A 495 33.17 2.79 -19.89
C LEU A 495 33.51 3.08 -21.35
N LYS A 496 33.22 2.15 -22.26
CA LYS A 496 33.45 2.31 -23.70
C LYS A 496 32.58 3.42 -24.32
N SER A 497 31.39 3.66 -23.76
CA SER A 497 30.47 4.68 -24.27
C SER A 497 31.01 6.10 -24.12
N GLY A 498 31.88 6.35 -23.12
CA GLY A 498 32.37 7.68 -22.80
C GLY A 498 31.32 8.65 -22.24
N LEU A 499 30.11 8.18 -21.92
CA LEU A 499 28.99 9.01 -21.45
C LEU A 499 29.21 9.55 -20.04
N TRP A 500 29.91 8.79 -19.19
CA TRP A 500 30.11 9.13 -17.79
C TRP A 500 31.52 9.66 -17.58
N VAL A 501 31.63 10.99 -17.44
CA VAL A 501 32.90 11.68 -17.17
C VAL A 501 32.98 12.02 -15.69
N ILE A 502 33.97 11.44 -15.01
CA ILE A 502 34.19 11.69 -13.58
C ILE A 502 34.73 13.10 -13.37
N ASN A 503 34.07 13.84 -12.49
CA ASN A 503 34.42 15.20 -12.08
C ASN A 503 33.79 15.52 -10.70
N ASP A 504 33.89 16.77 -10.26
CA ASP A 504 33.38 17.19 -8.95
C ASP A 504 31.85 17.01 -8.80
N LYS A 505 31.09 17.09 -9.90
CA LYS A 505 29.63 16.88 -9.92
C LYS A 505 29.28 15.39 -10.01
N PHE A 506 30.00 14.66 -10.86
CA PHE A 506 29.86 13.21 -11.04
C PHE A 506 31.10 12.52 -10.45
N THR A 507 31.15 12.47 -9.12
CA THR A 507 32.16 11.67 -8.43
C THR A 507 32.02 10.21 -8.85
N VAL A 508 33.05 9.40 -8.60
CA VAL A 508 33.00 7.95 -8.86
C VAL A 508 31.75 7.31 -8.24
N TYR A 509 31.41 7.72 -7.02
CA TYR A 509 30.23 7.26 -6.31
C TYR A 509 28.92 7.65 -7.02
N ASN A 510 28.72 8.95 -7.27
CA ASN A 510 27.49 9.46 -7.88
C ASN A 510 27.29 8.90 -9.30
N ALA A 511 28.37 8.85 -10.09
CA ALA A 511 28.34 8.29 -11.43
C ALA A 511 27.96 6.80 -11.39
N THR A 512 28.52 6.03 -10.44
CA THR A 512 28.20 4.60 -10.33
C THR A 512 26.75 4.37 -9.90
N ILE A 513 26.24 5.14 -8.94
CA ILE A 513 24.84 5.07 -8.50
C ILE A 513 23.88 5.41 -9.65
N ASN A 514 24.17 6.47 -10.39
CA ASN A 514 23.33 6.88 -11.49
C ASN A 514 23.34 5.84 -12.61
N VAL A 515 24.51 5.31 -12.98
CA VAL A 515 24.59 4.19 -13.94
C VAL A 515 23.74 3.02 -13.49
N HIS A 516 23.82 2.62 -12.22
CA HIS A 516 23.02 1.51 -11.71
C HIS A 516 21.51 1.82 -11.74
N SER A 517 21.13 3.01 -11.28
CA SER A 517 19.74 3.47 -11.32
C SER A 517 19.18 3.44 -12.74
N ASP A 518 19.96 3.95 -13.68
CA ASP A 518 19.59 4.04 -15.10
C ASP A 518 19.45 2.65 -15.71
N THR A 519 20.45 1.78 -15.54
CA THR A 519 20.45 0.46 -16.19
C THR A 519 19.37 -0.47 -15.67
N THR A 520 19.04 -0.39 -14.38
CA THR A 520 18.17 -1.38 -13.75
C THR A 520 16.73 -0.90 -13.56
N LEU A 521 16.50 0.42 -13.45
CA LEU A 521 15.16 0.96 -13.22
C LEU A 521 14.75 2.05 -14.20
N THR A 522 15.51 3.15 -14.29
CA THR A 522 15.09 4.36 -15.01
C THR A 522 14.94 4.10 -16.51
N CYS A 523 15.97 3.60 -17.21
CA CYS A 523 15.92 3.38 -18.65
C CYS A 523 14.83 2.38 -19.09
N PRO A 524 14.64 1.22 -18.41
CA PRO A 524 13.50 0.34 -18.68
C PRO A 524 12.15 1.07 -18.53
N ALA A 525 11.98 1.86 -17.47
CA ALA A 525 10.75 2.62 -17.25
C ALA A 525 10.51 3.67 -18.34
N VAL A 526 11.55 4.44 -18.67
CA VAL A 526 11.53 5.47 -19.72
C VAL A 526 11.12 4.85 -21.06
N SER A 527 11.65 3.67 -21.38
CA SER A 527 11.29 2.93 -22.59
C SER A 527 9.80 2.56 -22.62
N MET A 528 9.25 2.08 -21.49
CA MET A 528 7.82 1.78 -21.37
C MET A 528 6.95 3.04 -21.44
N ILE A 529 7.35 4.13 -20.77
CA ILE A 529 6.62 5.40 -20.75
C ILE A 529 6.53 6.00 -22.15
N HIS A 530 7.64 6.03 -22.90
CA HIS A 530 7.61 6.49 -24.29
C HIS A 530 6.75 5.59 -25.18
N ALA A 531 6.83 4.26 -25.01
CA ALA A 531 5.99 3.33 -25.75
C ALA A 531 4.50 3.55 -25.47
N ALA A 532 4.14 3.75 -24.19
CA ALA A 532 2.77 4.03 -23.76
C ALA A 532 2.26 5.35 -24.35
N ALA A 533 3.07 6.42 -24.28
CA ALA A 533 2.71 7.73 -24.81
C ALA A 533 2.55 7.74 -26.33
N ARG A 534 3.43 7.04 -27.07
CA ARG A 534 3.37 6.96 -28.54
C ARG A 534 2.19 6.16 -29.05
N SER A 535 1.83 5.09 -28.35
CA SER A 535 0.76 4.19 -28.74
C SER A 535 -0.61 4.56 -28.14
N ASN A 536 -0.64 5.57 -27.25
CA ASN A 536 -1.80 5.89 -26.41
C ASN A 536 -2.32 4.67 -25.63
N ALA A 537 -1.42 3.82 -25.13
CA ALA A 537 -1.79 2.56 -24.46
C ALA A 537 -2.73 2.76 -23.26
N PHE A 538 -2.69 3.95 -22.64
CA PHE A 538 -3.52 4.31 -21.49
C PHE A 538 -4.32 5.59 -21.78
N PRO A 539 -5.58 5.71 -21.31
CA PRO A 539 -6.40 6.91 -21.49
C PRO A 539 -5.78 8.21 -20.96
N SER A 540 -4.96 8.10 -19.90
CA SER A 540 -4.14 9.17 -19.39
C SER A 540 -2.90 8.60 -18.73
N LEU A 541 -1.76 9.23 -18.96
CA LEU A 541 -0.48 8.89 -18.36
C LEU A 541 0.03 10.10 -17.58
N TYR A 542 0.36 9.90 -16.30
CA TYR A 542 0.98 10.91 -15.45
C TYR A 542 2.34 10.38 -14.98
N VAL A 543 3.37 11.22 -15.06
CA VAL A 543 4.72 10.86 -14.63
C VAL A 543 5.18 11.82 -13.53
N TYR A 544 5.89 11.32 -12.52
CA TYR A 544 6.54 12.16 -11.51
C TYR A 544 7.98 11.76 -11.19
N VAL A 545 8.67 12.71 -10.57
CA VAL A 545 9.89 12.53 -9.80
C VAL A 545 9.72 13.21 -8.43
N MET A 546 10.13 12.55 -7.35
CA MET A 546 10.10 13.14 -6.00
C MET A 546 11.37 13.92 -5.72
N GLN A 547 11.25 15.20 -5.35
CA GLN A 547 12.38 16.05 -4.96
C GLN A 547 12.56 16.14 -3.45
N ARG A 548 11.50 15.83 -2.69
CA ARG A 548 11.55 15.58 -1.25
C ARG A 548 11.25 14.12 -0.96
N ALA A 549 12.09 13.52 -0.13
CA ALA A 549 12.02 12.14 0.28
C ALA A 549 12.48 12.02 1.73
N TYR A 550 12.06 10.98 2.43
CA TYR A 550 12.57 10.65 3.76
C TYR A 550 13.07 9.21 3.75
N GLY A 551 14.38 9.02 3.82
CA GLY A 551 15.00 7.70 3.79
C GLY A 551 14.48 6.77 4.89
N GLU A 552 14.03 5.58 4.50
CA GLU A 552 13.69 4.53 5.46
C GLU A 552 14.94 4.14 6.27
N PHE A 553 14.82 4.03 7.59
CA PHE A 553 15.98 3.83 8.46
C PHE A 553 16.79 2.56 8.14
N GLN A 554 16.16 1.55 7.51
CA GLN A 554 16.83 0.31 7.09
C GLN A 554 17.48 0.42 5.70
N PHE A 555 17.07 1.39 4.90
CA PHE A 555 17.50 1.64 3.53
C PHE A 555 18.15 3.03 3.41
N ASN A 556 19.00 3.36 4.41
CA ASN A 556 19.73 4.62 4.46
C ASN A 556 21.23 4.37 4.71
N PRO A 557 21.93 3.72 3.77
CA PRO A 557 23.37 3.50 3.91
C PRO A 557 24.09 4.85 4.03
N PHE A 558 25.08 4.90 4.92
CA PHE A 558 25.90 6.08 5.20
C PHE A 558 25.12 7.33 5.68
N ASN A 559 23.83 7.20 6.05
CA ASN A 559 22.94 8.31 6.43
C ASN A 559 22.82 9.39 5.34
N LEU A 560 22.79 8.99 4.07
CA LEU A 560 22.78 9.89 2.92
C LEU A 560 21.37 10.18 2.36
N CYS A 561 20.37 9.38 2.73
CA CYS A 561 19.00 9.44 2.21
C CYS A 561 18.06 10.34 3.03
N THR A 562 18.58 11.04 4.04
CA THR A 562 17.83 12.01 4.84
C THR A 562 18.79 13.03 5.45
N PHE A 563 18.32 14.25 5.69
CA PHE A 563 19.10 15.26 6.38
C PHE A 563 18.67 15.42 7.85
N PRO A 564 19.57 15.89 8.74
CA PRO A 564 19.25 16.07 10.16
C PRO A 564 18.16 17.11 10.41
N VAL A 565 17.41 16.93 11.51
CA VAL A 565 16.37 17.88 11.94
C VAL A 565 16.94 19.29 12.09
N GLY A 566 16.28 20.27 11.48
CA GLY A 566 16.68 21.68 11.50
C GLY A 566 17.96 22.00 10.74
N GLN A 567 18.51 21.06 9.95
CA GLN A 567 19.73 21.27 9.15
C GLN A 567 19.49 20.92 7.68
N PRO A 568 18.74 21.75 6.93
CA PRO A 568 18.52 21.53 5.50
C PRO A 568 19.85 21.51 4.76
N GLN A 569 20.13 20.40 4.10
CA GLN A 569 21.34 20.22 3.29
C GLN A 569 21.03 19.28 2.12
N PRO A 570 21.83 19.32 1.04
CA PRO A 570 21.70 18.35 -0.04
C PRO A 570 21.78 16.91 0.48
N TYR A 571 20.91 16.06 -0.01
CA TYR A 571 20.81 14.65 0.34
C TYR A 571 20.27 13.86 -0.87
N TYR A 572 20.40 12.54 -0.82
CA TYR A 572 19.90 11.65 -1.86
C TYR A 572 18.43 11.34 -1.62
N ARG A 573 17.64 11.36 -2.69
CA ARG A 573 16.24 10.96 -2.69
C ARG A 573 16.21 9.50 -3.10
N CYS A 574 16.40 8.65 -2.11
CA CYS A 574 16.63 7.22 -2.32
C CYS A 574 15.35 6.44 -2.59
N HIS A 575 15.49 5.22 -3.12
CA HIS A 575 14.39 4.28 -3.31
C HIS A 575 13.56 4.11 -2.05
N ALA A 576 12.23 4.13 -2.22
CA ALA A 576 11.21 4.03 -1.16
C ALA A 576 11.07 5.26 -0.24
N GLY A 577 11.85 6.31 -0.47
CA GLY A 577 11.76 7.55 0.30
C GLY A 577 10.44 8.31 0.14
N ASP A 578 9.56 7.89 -0.78
CA ASP A 578 8.21 8.39 -0.98
C ASP A 578 7.15 7.67 -0.14
N LEU A 579 7.44 6.49 0.42
CA LEU A 579 6.44 5.70 1.13
C LEU A 579 5.92 6.37 2.39
N TYR A 580 6.79 7.01 3.18
CA TYR A 580 6.36 7.77 4.35
C TYR A 580 5.47 8.96 3.98
N GLU A 581 5.69 9.59 2.83
CA GLU A 581 4.87 10.71 2.35
C GLU A 581 3.50 10.21 1.88
N VAL A 582 3.47 9.10 1.14
CA VAL A 582 2.22 8.52 0.64
C VAL A 582 1.35 7.99 1.78
N PHE A 583 1.93 7.30 2.76
CA PHE A 583 1.15 6.67 3.82
C PHE A 583 1.06 7.51 5.10
N GLY A 584 1.92 8.51 5.29
CA GLY A 584 1.95 9.39 6.47
C GLY A 584 2.32 8.64 7.76
N THR A 585 3.28 7.73 7.69
CA THR A 585 3.57 6.70 8.72
C THR A 585 4.82 6.94 9.56
N TYR A 586 5.45 8.12 9.47
CA TYR A 586 6.63 8.54 10.24
C TYR A 586 6.59 8.15 11.71
N TYR A 587 5.43 8.37 12.34
CA TYR A 587 5.23 8.20 13.77
C TYR A 587 5.33 6.76 14.25
N PHE A 588 5.16 5.76 13.38
CA PHE A 588 5.38 4.36 13.73
C PHE A 588 6.85 4.06 14.03
N PHE A 589 7.77 4.82 13.43
CA PHE A 589 9.20 4.56 13.47
C PHE A 589 9.97 5.63 14.26
N ASN A 590 9.26 6.44 15.03
CA ASN A 590 9.82 7.59 15.75
C ASN A 590 10.66 8.50 14.83
N GLN A 591 10.28 8.62 13.56
CA GLN A 591 10.94 9.52 12.63
C GLN A 591 10.41 10.94 12.86
N PRO A 592 11.23 11.90 13.32
CA PRO A 592 10.79 13.26 13.50
C PRO A 592 10.58 13.95 12.14
N PRO A 593 9.68 14.95 12.04
CA PRO A 593 9.76 15.90 10.93
C PRO A 593 11.14 16.58 10.97
N ARG A 594 11.77 16.75 9.80
CA ARG A 594 13.06 17.44 9.70
C ARG A 594 12.88 18.95 9.76
N GLU A 595 11.78 19.42 9.19
CA GLU A 595 11.32 20.80 9.14
C GLU A 595 9.80 20.84 8.92
N ASP A 596 9.18 22.00 9.15
CA ASP A 596 7.72 22.16 9.06
C ASP A 596 7.15 21.77 7.67
N ASN A 597 7.93 21.95 6.62
CA ASN A 597 7.54 21.62 5.25
C ASN A 597 7.31 20.12 5.03
N ASP A 598 7.87 19.24 5.86
CA ASP A 598 7.58 17.79 5.76
C ASP A 598 6.08 17.52 5.97
N PHE A 599 5.42 18.19 6.93
CA PHE A 599 3.98 18.01 7.15
C PHE A 599 3.15 18.44 5.94
N TYR A 600 3.49 19.57 5.35
CA TYR A 600 2.77 20.11 4.20
C TYR A 600 3.03 19.29 2.93
N TYR A 601 4.23 18.73 2.79
CA TYR A 601 4.55 17.85 1.67
C TYR A 601 3.83 16.50 1.79
N THR A 602 3.82 15.87 2.96
CA THR A 602 3.02 14.65 3.21
C THR A 602 1.54 14.91 2.90
N ALA A 603 0.99 16.04 3.37
CA ALA A 603 -0.38 16.46 3.08
C ALA A 603 -0.64 16.62 1.57
N LEU A 604 0.27 17.27 0.85
CA LEU A 604 0.20 17.46 -0.60
C LEU A 604 0.24 16.12 -1.35
N VAL A 605 1.21 15.25 -1.05
CA VAL A 605 1.37 13.93 -1.69
C VAL A 605 0.10 13.09 -1.47
N GLN A 606 -0.42 13.01 -0.25
CA GLN A 606 -1.66 12.28 0.03
C GLN A 606 -2.87 12.86 -0.73
N ASP A 607 -2.96 14.18 -0.88
CA ASP A 607 -4.06 14.80 -1.63
C ASP A 607 -3.99 14.48 -3.12
N LEU A 608 -2.79 14.49 -3.71
CA LEU A 608 -2.56 14.15 -5.12
C LEU A 608 -2.83 12.66 -5.39
N TRP A 609 -2.30 11.75 -4.55
CA TRP A 609 -2.50 10.31 -4.70
C TRP A 609 -3.95 9.92 -4.53
N THR A 610 -4.63 10.47 -3.52
CA THR A 610 -6.04 10.17 -3.28
C THR A 610 -6.94 10.86 -4.31
N SER A 611 -6.51 11.97 -4.92
CA SER A 611 -7.20 12.52 -6.09
C SER A 611 -7.18 11.53 -7.25
N PHE A 612 -6.00 10.98 -7.56
CA PHE A 612 -5.88 9.96 -8.59
C PHE A 612 -6.72 8.71 -8.27
N ALA A 613 -6.74 8.24 -7.03
CA ALA A 613 -7.58 7.13 -6.64
C ALA A 613 -9.09 7.44 -6.79
N ARG A 614 -9.52 8.68 -6.54
CA ARG A 614 -10.93 9.08 -6.63
C ARG A 614 -11.40 9.32 -8.06
N THR A 615 -10.62 10.05 -8.86
CA THR A 615 -11.04 10.60 -10.16
C THR A 615 -10.16 10.19 -11.32
N HIS A 616 -9.11 9.41 -11.07
CA HIS A 616 -8.09 9.04 -12.05
C HIS A 616 -7.33 10.23 -12.65
N ASP A 617 -7.35 11.34 -11.91
CA ASP A 617 -6.61 12.57 -12.19
C ASP A 617 -5.93 13.00 -10.87
N PRO A 618 -4.59 13.13 -10.84
CA PRO A 618 -3.88 13.52 -9.63
C PRO A 618 -4.15 14.98 -9.22
N ASN A 619 -4.84 15.78 -10.03
CA ASN A 619 -5.17 17.18 -9.72
C ASN A 619 -6.43 17.29 -8.84
N PRO A 620 -6.31 17.55 -7.52
CA PRO A 620 -7.47 17.67 -6.65
C PRO A 620 -8.30 18.91 -7.01
N SER A 621 -9.62 18.76 -6.99
CA SER A 621 -10.54 19.89 -7.13
C SER A 621 -10.36 20.91 -6.01
N LEU A 622 -10.14 22.18 -6.36
CA LEU A 622 -10.07 23.27 -5.39
C LEU A 622 -11.36 23.39 -4.57
N ALA A 623 -12.51 23.08 -5.17
CA ALA A 623 -13.80 23.06 -4.46
C ALA A 623 -13.86 21.93 -3.42
N LEU A 624 -13.30 20.76 -3.73
CA LEU A 624 -13.18 19.65 -2.78
C LEU A 624 -12.24 20.03 -1.63
N LEU A 625 -11.05 20.56 -1.92
CA LEU A 625 -10.11 20.98 -0.87
C LEU A 625 -10.73 22.05 0.05
N LYS A 626 -11.43 23.04 -0.54
CA LYS A 626 -12.18 24.05 0.23
C LYS A 626 -13.28 23.43 1.10
N ALA A 627 -14.01 22.43 0.59
CA ALA A 627 -15.05 21.74 1.35
C ALA A 627 -14.49 20.89 2.50
N ARG A 628 -13.25 20.40 2.39
CA ARG A 628 -12.55 19.69 3.47
C ARG A 628 -12.04 20.61 4.58
N GLY A 629 -12.00 21.92 4.36
CA GLY A 629 -11.68 22.92 5.39
C GLY A 629 -10.19 23.16 5.61
N PRO A 630 -9.81 23.82 6.73
CA PRO A 630 -8.45 24.29 7.00
C PRO A 630 -7.35 23.22 6.98
N ALA A 631 -7.68 21.96 7.29
CA ALA A 631 -6.72 20.84 7.25
C ALA A 631 -6.16 20.51 5.84
N TYR A 632 -6.78 21.06 4.80
CA TYR A 632 -6.36 20.96 3.39
C TYR A 632 -5.88 22.32 2.86
N GLY A 633 -5.73 23.30 3.77
CA GLY A 633 -5.40 24.68 3.44
C GLY A 633 -4.02 24.83 2.80
N SER A 634 -3.03 24.04 3.22
CA SER A 634 -1.68 24.07 2.61
C SER A 634 -1.73 23.72 1.12
N THR A 635 -2.33 22.59 0.77
CA THR A 635 -2.53 22.15 -0.62
C THR A 635 -3.40 23.14 -1.40
N LEU A 636 -4.53 23.58 -0.84
CA LEU A 636 -5.44 24.53 -1.49
C LEU A 636 -4.72 25.84 -1.82
N ASN A 637 -4.03 26.41 -0.83
CA ASN A 637 -3.32 27.69 -1.01
C ASN A 637 -2.20 27.54 -2.04
N LEU A 638 -1.42 26.46 -1.98
CA LEU A 638 -0.35 26.21 -2.94
C LEU A 638 -0.88 26.14 -4.37
N LEU A 639 -1.89 25.30 -4.63
CA LEU A 639 -2.45 25.12 -5.98
C LEU A 639 -3.17 26.37 -6.47
N GLN A 640 -3.88 27.08 -5.60
CA GLN A 640 -4.59 28.31 -5.97
C GLN A 640 -3.63 29.46 -6.29
N GLN A 641 -2.53 29.59 -5.53
CA GLN A 641 -1.55 30.67 -5.73
C GLN A 641 -0.67 30.44 -6.95
N THR A 642 -0.24 29.19 -7.17
CA THR A 642 0.67 28.85 -8.26
C THR A 642 -0.07 28.60 -9.58
N GLY A 643 -1.36 28.22 -9.52
CA GLY A 643 -2.08 27.70 -10.69
C GLY A 643 -1.48 26.40 -11.23
N TRP A 644 -0.66 25.71 -10.44
CA TRP A 644 0.02 24.50 -10.87
C TRP A 644 -0.98 23.38 -11.14
N VAL A 645 -0.77 22.68 -12.25
CA VAL A 645 -1.54 21.51 -12.67
C VAL A 645 -0.53 20.45 -13.05
N TRP A 646 -0.71 19.24 -12.53
CA TRP A 646 0.06 18.07 -12.93
C TRP A 646 -0.29 17.73 -14.38
N PRO A 647 0.66 17.89 -15.32
CA PRO A 647 0.39 17.67 -16.73
C PRO A 647 0.29 16.18 -17.04
N LYS A 648 -0.52 15.84 -18.05
CA LYS A 648 -0.44 14.52 -18.67
C LYS A 648 0.87 14.41 -19.45
N PHE A 649 1.51 13.25 -19.36
CA PHE A 649 2.65 12.89 -20.17
C PHE A 649 2.15 12.37 -21.52
N GLU A 650 2.47 13.10 -22.59
CA GLU A 650 1.97 12.82 -23.93
C GLU A 650 3.13 12.76 -24.93
N ASN A 651 2.95 12.08 -26.07
CA ASN A 651 4.02 11.95 -27.07
C ASN A 651 4.56 13.31 -27.56
N GLY A 652 3.67 14.31 -27.72
CA GLY A 652 4.03 15.67 -28.14
C GLY A 652 4.38 16.63 -27.00
N ASN A 653 4.18 16.23 -25.74
CA ASN A 653 4.43 17.04 -24.55
C ASN A 653 4.92 16.14 -23.41
N GLN A 654 6.21 15.83 -23.44
CA GLN A 654 6.87 14.87 -22.54
C GLN A 654 7.32 15.57 -21.27
N VAL A 655 6.36 15.97 -20.45
CA VAL A 655 6.60 16.65 -19.18
C VAL A 655 6.19 15.77 -18.00
N LEU A 656 6.96 15.83 -16.91
CA LEU A 656 6.63 15.18 -15.66
C LEU A 656 6.52 16.18 -14.51
N ALA A 657 5.76 15.81 -13.48
CA ALA A 657 5.71 16.56 -12.24
C ALA A 657 7.00 16.36 -11.44
N SER A 658 7.58 17.46 -10.98
CA SER A 658 8.69 17.46 -10.02
C SER A 658 8.13 17.86 -8.67
N LEU A 659 7.98 16.89 -7.77
CA LEU A 659 7.20 17.06 -6.53
C LEU A 659 8.10 17.54 -5.39
N GLU A 660 7.81 18.72 -4.88
CA GLU A 660 8.45 19.37 -3.72
C GLU A 660 7.41 20.25 -3.02
N TYR A 661 7.65 20.62 -1.77
CA TYR A 661 6.90 21.68 -1.09
C TYR A 661 7.84 22.76 -0.54
N PRO A 662 7.53 24.06 -0.77
CA PRO A 662 6.36 24.61 -1.46
C PRO A 662 6.54 24.75 -2.98
N GLN A 663 7.64 24.28 -3.56
CA GLN A 663 8.01 24.57 -4.96
C GLN A 663 7.66 23.42 -5.92
N LEU A 664 6.38 23.26 -6.24
CA LEU A 664 5.96 22.33 -7.29
C LEU A 664 6.58 22.71 -8.64
N GLY A 665 7.20 21.74 -9.30
CA GLY A 665 7.88 21.93 -10.58
C GLY A 665 7.28 21.09 -11.71
N ILE A 666 7.65 21.46 -12.94
CA ILE A 666 7.44 20.64 -14.14
C ILE A 666 8.82 20.49 -14.80
N GLN A 667 9.22 19.26 -15.06
CA GLN A 667 10.46 18.94 -15.76
C GLN A 667 10.15 18.55 -17.21
N GLN A 668 10.97 19.04 -18.15
CA GLN A 668 10.93 18.68 -19.57
C GLN A 668 11.76 17.43 -19.82
N GLY A 669 11.22 16.48 -20.57
CA GLY A 669 11.86 15.21 -20.83
C GLY A 669 11.90 14.32 -19.58
N LEU A 670 12.15 13.03 -19.79
CA LEU A 670 12.40 12.11 -18.67
C LEU A 670 13.83 12.30 -18.15
N PRO A 671 14.17 11.87 -16.91
CA PRO A 671 15.47 12.13 -16.27
C PRO A 671 16.71 11.84 -17.14
N ASP A 672 16.60 10.90 -18.09
CA ASP A 672 17.68 10.48 -19.00
C ASP A 672 17.90 11.38 -20.22
N ASP A 673 17.02 12.36 -20.51
CA ASP A 673 17.11 13.19 -21.72
C ASP A 673 18.25 14.23 -21.66
N GLU A 674 18.70 14.62 -20.46
CA GLU A 674 19.71 15.67 -20.24
C GLU A 674 21.15 15.15 -20.01
N ASN A 675 21.34 13.89 -19.59
CA ASN A 675 22.62 13.37 -19.09
C ASN A 675 23.43 12.49 -20.08
N GLY A 676 23.22 12.65 -21.39
CA GLY A 676 23.99 11.89 -22.40
C GLY A 676 23.56 10.42 -22.57
N SER A 677 22.60 9.93 -21.79
CA SER A 677 22.13 8.54 -21.75
C SER A 677 21.37 8.04 -23.00
N LYS A 678 21.31 8.82 -24.09
CA LYS A 678 20.66 8.43 -25.37
C LYS A 678 21.21 7.13 -25.97
N LEU A 679 22.42 6.71 -25.61
CA LEU A 679 23.07 5.50 -26.09
C LEU A 679 22.75 4.23 -25.27
N LEU A 680 22.12 4.34 -24.09
CA LEU A 680 21.64 3.20 -23.30
C LEU A 680 20.21 2.75 -23.70
N ARG A 681 19.54 3.51 -24.58
CA ARG A 681 18.20 3.22 -25.11
C ARG A 681 18.21 2.30 -26.32
#